data_AF-A0A7W0WAF9-F1
#
_entry.id   AF-A0A7W0WAF9-F1
#
_cell.length_a   1.000
_cell.length_b   1.000
_cell.length_c   1.000
_cell.angle_alpha   90.00
_cell.angle_beta   90.00
_cell.angle_gamma   90.00
#
_symmetry.space_group_name_H-M   'P 1'
#
loop_
_entity.id
_entity.type
_entity.pdbx_description
1 polymer ?
#
loop_
_entity_poly.entity_id
_entity_poly.type
_entity_poly.pdbx_seq_one_letter_code
_entity_poly.pdbx_strand_id
1 'polypeptide(L)'
;MDTKQQFTAASLLTADNLRSIARSMSISQISRLSLPEIDVVVDQVSRIIPAGNVPGVILSGLAKLTGRRPSRTVVDRDINLLFRGVEQALDKAVYSTFFAGPAAVIWGYQNLLKLAGKDPKDSFPEGVWQFYVNYALREDTARHTNETIGFDSVLTAHGIALNQLDRMAAWVMAAIHTIHQYPALLANEWRERVTLAMMRDLTTSAPNAARIAGLYAQWEKQRPYGRGPDVDPNDTYPQYRQSKFDQFLRYAMRDVSPEIRQAWGATFRHAKDYDLPAYKRQMSLLAYLEPSVYNETATPIVLNHAHIAVILGEHYYLIPACAPGSDQPAEVETVRSQLAAIMASPAQHPPAMLKALATVKRSALPTLHPKLRPDTLQELMTLRCAPMILNFDRRPPDLPLADLRLTERGCGDHALTLIDTGSSMVFDQSHIFFDGAWGAALAEMITVEALSWAVHLRALPPPSTAPIRPYSPLLQFDAAEQALIAEAPHSGVEASAESTDVNLKEMLGLRKLFKRRNDLLSLTVNDLLILYRAIHAVTYEPGPDLIATLNDLVRDPTTRLAAEAALAAMSEGRDQNPAILIPVDGSQPNPGDRLHPMTFEVPLSDLNILQLHNAAIRLLDTARTVLTKAGWDEFSATQRVYLATLAGFGEVLSRAKAIAQSGESTSSGAIRMLAHIPPALQRLLDAIPGRFDVLNDIIKGREVFSNVGVVAPSSSLVRFITAKDDNDKKTLAWGVLTDAAGVMHVALRDFRPHVGLFALAGRPDVAQRIASEYLNSYVWGLNRYISELTRLTQGSHANS
;
A
#
# COMPACT_ATOMS: atom_id res chain seq x y z
N MET A 1 29.12 21.10 19.51
CA MET A 1 28.57 21.98 18.45
C MET A 1 27.12 22.25 18.76
N ASP A 2 26.69 23.50 18.68
CA ASP A 2 25.34 23.96 19.07
C ASP A 2 24.29 23.55 18.02
N THR A 3 23.18 22.96 18.46
CA THR A 3 22.07 22.44 17.65
C THR A 3 21.48 23.50 16.73
N LYS A 4 21.48 24.76 17.16
CA LYS A 4 20.97 25.91 16.40
C LYS A 4 21.86 26.23 15.18
N GLN A 5 23.17 26.04 15.30
CA GLN A 5 24.12 26.27 14.21
C GLN A 5 24.06 25.18 13.14
N GLN A 6 23.82 23.92 13.52
CA GLN A 6 23.70 22.80 12.58
C GLN A 6 22.40 22.86 11.76
N PHE A 7 21.29 23.25 12.38
CA PHE A 7 20.02 23.49 11.66
C PHE A 7 20.15 24.64 10.66
N THR A 8 20.74 25.76 11.09
CA THR A 8 20.99 26.92 10.22
C THR A 8 21.87 26.55 9.03
N ALA A 9 22.92 25.74 9.23
CA ALA A 9 23.78 25.27 8.15
C ALA A 9 23.05 24.39 7.13
N ALA A 10 22.18 23.48 7.57
CA ALA A 10 21.43 22.58 6.67
C ALA A 10 20.33 23.31 5.86
N SER A 11 19.65 24.28 6.48
CA SER A 11 18.69 25.15 5.77
C SER A 11 19.38 26.06 4.76
N LEU A 12 20.55 26.63 5.10
CA LEU A 12 21.36 27.42 4.17
C LEU A 12 21.81 26.60 2.95
N LEU A 13 22.28 25.38 3.16
CA LEU A 13 22.74 24.49 2.08
C LEU A 13 21.60 24.08 1.13
N THR A 14 20.39 23.88 1.67
CA THR A 14 19.18 23.60 0.90
C THR A 14 18.72 24.83 0.12
N ALA A 15 18.74 26.01 0.75
CA ALA A 15 18.45 27.28 0.10
C ALA A 15 19.43 27.57 -1.05
N ASP A 16 20.74 27.31 -0.86
CA ASP A 16 21.75 27.56 -1.88
C ASP A 16 21.64 26.60 -3.07
N ASN A 17 21.29 25.32 -2.83
CA ASN A 17 20.99 24.38 -3.91
C ASN A 17 19.73 24.77 -4.70
N LEU A 18 18.67 25.22 -4.02
CA LEU A 18 17.45 25.70 -4.68
C LEU A 18 17.69 27.02 -5.44
N ARG A 19 18.50 27.94 -4.89
CA ARG A 19 18.94 29.17 -5.56
C ARG A 19 19.81 28.88 -6.77
N SER A 20 20.74 27.93 -6.69
CA SER A 20 21.60 27.51 -7.81
C SER A 20 20.77 27.03 -9.00
N ILE A 21 19.72 26.24 -8.73
CA ILE A 21 18.78 25.78 -9.75
C ILE A 21 17.96 26.95 -10.29
N ALA A 22 17.40 27.79 -9.41
CA ALA A 22 16.62 28.97 -9.78
C ALA A 22 17.41 30.01 -10.61
N ARG A 23 18.74 30.07 -10.43
CA ARG A 23 19.68 30.95 -11.14
C ARG A 23 20.36 30.29 -12.35
N SER A 24 20.12 29.01 -12.60
CA SER A 24 20.56 28.35 -13.82
C SER A 24 19.87 28.99 -15.04
N MET A 25 20.61 29.19 -16.14
CA MET A 25 20.22 30.06 -17.26
C MET A 25 18.87 29.73 -17.93
N SER A 26 18.26 28.57 -17.66
CA SER A 26 16.95 28.20 -18.21
C SER A 26 15.76 28.83 -17.46
N ILE A 27 15.85 29.12 -16.17
CA ILE A 27 14.68 29.59 -15.38
C ILE A 27 14.40 31.09 -15.58
N SER A 28 15.43 31.94 -15.74
CA SER A 28 15.26 33.35 -16.05
C SER A 28 14.73 33.62 -17.47
N GLN A 29 14.78 32.62 -18.35
CA GLN A 29 14.26 32.68 -19.72
C GLN A 29 12.86 32.06 -19.87
N ILE A 30 12.40 31.28 -18.89
CA ILE A 30 11.15 30.48 -18.95
C ILE A 30 10.10 30.95 -17.93
N SER A 31 10.49 31.75 -16.93
CA SER A 31 9.59 32.28 -15.89
C SER A 31 9.27 33.77 -16.08
N ARG A 32 8.01 34.16 -15.94
CA ARG A 32 7.57 35.58 -15.82
C ARG A 32 7.67 36.11 -14.38
N LEU A 33 8.29 35.37 -13.46
CA LEU A 33 8.51 35.80 -12.08
C LEU A 33 9.78 36.64 -11.99
N SER A 34 9.69 37.73 -11.24
CA SER A 34 10.86 38.54 -10.90
C SER A 34 11.77 37.78 -9.92
N LEU A 35 13.08 38.05 -9.97
CA LEU A 35 14.07 37.45 -9.06
C LEU A 35 13.68 37.53 -7.56
N PRO A 36 13.09 38.64 -7.06
CA PRO A 36 12.60 38.69 -5.68
C PRO A 36 11.48 37.70 -5.35
N GLU A 37 10.55 37.45 -6.28
CA GLU A 37 9.46 36.48 -6.09
C GLU A 37 10.00 35.04 -6.03
N ILE A 38 11.03 34.76 -6.84
CA ILE A 38 11.75 33.48 -6.85
C ILE A 38 12.46 33.26 -5.50
N ASP A 39 13.15 34.27 -4.97
CA ASP A 39 13.87 34.17 -3.70
C ASP A 39 12.93 33.97 -2.50
N VAL A 40 11.73 34.57 -2.50
CA VAL A 40 10.70 34.35 -1.46
C VAL A 40 10.19 32.90 -1.45
N VAL A 41 9.91 32.33 -2.63
CA VAL A 41 9.47 30.93 -2.75
C VAL A 41 10.58 29.97 -2.33
N VAL A 42 11.83 30.25 -2.71
CA VAL A 42 12.99 29.43 -2.32
C VAL A 42 13.23 29.47 -0.81
N ASP A 43 13.10 30.64 -0.17
CA ASP A 43 13.27 30.78 1.27
C ASP A 43 12.19 30.01 2.05
N GLN A 44 10.94 30.06 1.60
CA GLN A 44 9.83 29.29 2.18
C GLN A 44 10.04 27.77 2.08
N VAL A 45 10.49 27.28 0.91
CA VAL A 45 10.71 25.85 0.66
C VAL A 45 11.93 25.30 1.43
N SER A 46 13.00 26.09 1.57
CA SER A 46 14.25 25.68 2.23
C SER A 46 14.13 25.42 3.74
N ARG A 47 13.06 25.93 4.38
CA ARG A 47 12.79 25.75 5.81
C ARG A 47 12.19 24.38 6.15
N ILE A 48 11.82 23.59 5.14
CA ILE A 48 11.01 22.37 5.29
C ILE A 48 11.86 21.08 5.23
N ILE A 49 12.97 21.04 4.48
CA ILE A 49 13.79 19.82 4.29
C ILE A 49 15.27 20.11 4.54
N PRO A 50 15.90 19.57 5.60
CA PRO A 50 17.35 19.50 5.69
C PRO A 50 17.86 18.34 4.83
N ALA A 51 18.77 18.63 3.89
CA ALA A 51 19.36 17.63 3.01
C ALA A 51 19.95 16.42 3.78
N GLY A 52 19.49 15.21 3.42
CA GLY A 52 20.23 13.93 3.41
C GLY A 52 21.01 13.44 4.65
N ASN A 53 21.02 14.15 5.78
CA ASN A 53 21.87 13.83 6.92
C ASN A 53 21.03 13.31 8.10
N VAL A 54 21.24 12.03 8.48
CA VAL A 54 20.50 11.34 9.55
C VAL A 54 20.49 12.13 10.88
N PRO A 55 21.62 12.69 11.37
CA PRO A 55 21.65 13.67 12.45
C PRO A 55 20.76 14.90 12.26
N GLY A 56 20.71 15.48 11.05
CA GLY A 56 19.88 16.64 10.74
C GLY A 56 18.37 16.34 10.78
N VAL A 57 17.99 15.09 10.49
CA VAL A 57 16.60 14.63 10.56
C VAL A 57 16.15 14.40 12.00
N ILE A 58 16.99 13.79 12.83
CA ILE A 58 16.73 13.65 14.27
C ILE A 58 16.63 15.04 14.92
N LEU A 59 17.53 15.96 14.58
CA LEU A 59 17.51 17.34 15.09
C LEU A 59 16.28 18.14 14.58
N SER A 60 15.82 17.92 13.35
CA SER A 60 14.59 18.52 12.81
C SER A 60 13.34 18.00 13.51
N GLY A 61 13.24 16.68 13.73
CA GLY A 61 12.16 16.07 14.52
C GLY A 61 12.13 16.57 15.97
N LEU A 62 13.30 16.80 16.57
CA LEU A 62 13.44 17.37 17.91
C LEU A 62 13.15 18.89 17.96
N ALA A 63 13.46 19.65 16.91
CA ALA A 63 13.14 21.08 16.84
C ALA A 63 11.62 21.30 16.74
N LYS A 64 10.90 20.46 15.98
CA LYS A 64 9.43 20.46 15.90
C LYS A 64 8.73 20.20 17.24
N LEU A 65 9.39 19.54 18.21
CA LEU A 65 8.85 19.33 19.56
C LEU A 65 8.75 20.63 20.37
N THR A 66 9.66 21.58 20.16
CA THR A 66 9.70 22.83 20.96
C THR A 66 8.54 23.80 20.67
N GLY A 67 7.82 23.59 19.56
CA GLY A 67 6.63 24.37 19.18
C GLY A 67 5.29 23.66 19.39
N ARG A 68 5.27 22.40 19.82
CA ARG A 68 4.02 21.64 20.04
C ARG A 68 3.38 22.04 21.36
N ARG A 69 2.14 22.55 21.33
CA ARG A 69 1.24 22.60 22.50
C ARG A 69 0.25 21.43 22.41
N PRO A 70 0.52 20.27 23.03
CA PRO A 70 -0.42 19.15 23.03
C PRO A 70 -1.70 19.45 23.84
N SER A 71 -2.81 18.78 23.51
CA SER A 71 -4.13 18.97 24.14
C SER A 71 -4.12 18.50 25.61
N ARG A 72 -4.90 19.16 26.48
CA ARG A 72 -4.91 18.89 27.94
C ARG A 72 -5.20 17.44 28.32
N THR A 73 -5.96 16.69 27.53
CA THR A 73 -6.32 15.29 27.81
C THR A 73 -5.20 14.30 27.46
N VAL A 74 -4.48 14.54 26.36
CA VAL A 74 -3.25 13.81 26.02
C VAL A 74 -2.14 14.18 27.00
N VAL A 75 -2.08 15.46 27.37
CA VAL A 75 -1.22 15.96 28.43
C VAL A 75 -1.54 15.27 29.76
N ASP A 76 -2.78 15.16 30.24
CA ASP A 76 -3.06 14.55 31.55
C ASP A 76 -2.79 13.03 31.59
N ARG A 77 -3.01 12.32 30.48
CA ARG A 77 -2.64 10.89 30.36
C ARG A 77 -1.12 10.71 30.30
N ASP A 78 -0.46 11.50 29.48
CA ASP A 78 0.98 11.41 29.24
C ASP A 78 1.76 12.02 30.43
N ILE A 79 1.22 13.04 31.11
CA ILE A 79 1.67 13.60 32.39
C ILE A 79 1.50 12.59 33.50
N ASN A 80 0.38 11.87 33.64
CA ASN A 80 0.28 10.84 34.69
C ASN A 80 1.26 9.66 34.48
N LEU A 81 1.65 9.36 33.23
CA LEU A 81 2.69 8.38 32.91
C LEU A 81 4.12 8.94 33.04
N LEU A 82 4.33 10.22 32.74
CA LEU A 82 5.61 10.92 32.87
C LEU A 82 5.88 11.32 34.34
N PHE A 83 4.91 11.80 35.09
CA PHE A 83 5.07 12.43 36.41
C PHE A 83 5.17 11.46 37.59
N ARG A 84 4.99 10.15 37.39
CA ARG A 84 5.53 9.17 38.36
C ARG A 84 7.07 9.09 38.34
N GLY A 85 7.73 9.69 37.34
CA GLY A 85 9.19 9.77 37.26
C GLY A 85 9.77 11.15 36.91
N VAL A 86 8.96 12.19 36.71
CA VAL A 86 9.42 13.49 36.15
C VAL A 86 9.40 14.65 37.15
N GLU A 87 8.80 14.52 38.34
CA GLU A 87 8.77 15.65 39.29
C GLU A 87 10.11 15.93 40.01
N GLN A 88 11.13 15.10 39.80
CA GLN A 88 12.51 15.41 40.16
C GLN A 88 13.46 14.93 39.05
N ALA A 89 14.25 15.86 38.49
CA ALA A 89 15.31 15.67 37.49
C ALA A 89 14.89 15.77 36.00
N LEU A 90 14.66 17.01 35.57
CA LEU A 90 14.91 17.47 34.20
C LEU A 90 16.41 17.33 33.90
N ASP A 91 16.87 16.12 33.56
CA ASP A 91 18.30 15.85 33.48
C ASP A 91 18.77 15.43 32.08
N LYS A 92 19.97 15.90 31.72
CA LYS A 92 20.76 15.45 30.55
C LYS A 92 20.81 13.92 30.44
N ALA A 93 20.62 13.22 31.55
CA ALA A 93 20.53 11.78 31.64
C ALA A 93 19.41 11.18 30.77
N VAL A 94 18.25 11.81 30.60
CA VAL A 94 17.15 11.23 29.79
C VAL A 94 17.47 11.30 28.29
N TYR A 95 17.99 12.44 27.81
CA TYR A 95 18.48 12.56 26.42
C TYR A 95 19.66 11.61 26.15
N SER A 96 20.57 11.48 27.12
CA SER A 96 21.74 10.60 27.03
C SER A 96 21.36 9.11 27.09
N THR A 97 20.41 8.73 27.93
CA THR A 97 20.04 7.33 28.19
C THR A 97 19.02 6.79 27.18
N PHE A 98 18.08 7.62 26.70
CA PHE A 98 16.98 7.14 25.84
C PHE A 98 17.16 7.47 24.35
N PHE A 99 17.98 8.45 23.98
CA PHE A 99 18.15 8.86 22.59
C PHE A 99 19.61 8.83 22.12
N ALA A 100 20.50 9.59 22.75
CA ALA A 100 21.90 9.67 22.34
C ALA A 100 22.67 8.38 22.62
N GLY A 101 22.37 7.68 23.72
CA GLY A 101 22.98 6.41 24.11
C GLY A 101 22.64 5.28 23.12
N PRO A 102 21.37 4.95 22.89
CA PRO A 102 20.99 3.95 21.89
C PRO A 102 21.47 4.33 20.48
N ALA A 103 21.37 5.60 20.07
CA ALA A 103 21.87 6.05 18.77
C ALA A 103 23.40 5.93 18.65
N ALA A 104 24.16 6.27 19.69
CA ALA A 104 25.62 6.13 19.72
C ALA A 104 26.06 4.66 19.80
N VAL A 105 25.29 3.81 20.48
CA VAL A 105 25.51 2.35 20.52
C VAL A 105 25.23 1.72 19.16
N ILE A 106 24.11 2.07 18.51
CA ILE A 106 23.79 1.61 17.15
C ILE A 106 24.85 2.11 16.17
N TRP A 107 25.23 3.39 16.24
CA TRP A 107 26.26 3.96 15.39
C TRP A 107 27.63 3.32 15.63
N GLY A 108 28.03 3.12 16.89
CA GLY A 108 29.26 2.43 17.26
C GLY A 108 29.28 0.99 16.76
N TYR A 109 28.17 0.26 16.94
CA TYR A 109 28.01 -1.11 16.46
C TYR A 109 28.08 -1.19 14.93
N GLN A 110 27.39 -0.30 14.21
CA GLN A 110 27.44 -0.23 12.74
C GLN A 110 28.84 0.09 12.22
N ASN A 111 29.59 0.97 12.89
CA ASN A 111 30.99 1.23 12.53
C ASN A 111 31.91 0.04 12.84
N LEU A 112 31.68 -0.68 13.93
CA LEU A 112 32.40 -1.93 14.23
C LEU A 112 32.12 -3.02 13.19
N LEU A 113 30.88 -3.15 12.71
CA LEU A 113 30.51 -4.07 11.63
C LEU A 113 31.20 -3.71 10.30
N LYS A 114 31.21 -2.42 9.95
CA LYS A 114 31.95 -1.94 8.77
C LYS A 114 33.45 -2.18 8.87
N LEU A 115 34.04 -1.94 10.05
CA LEU A 115 35.45 -2.24 10.32
C LEU A 115 35.76 -3.75 10.30
N ALA A 116 34.77 -4.59 10.59
CA ALA A 116 34.84 -6.04 10.46
C ALA A 116 34.54 -6.56 9.04
N GLY A 117 34.39 -5.66 8.05
CA GLY A 117 34.16 -6.02 6.65
C GLY A 117 32.74 -6.51 6.33
N LYS A 118 31.76 -6.28 7.21
CA LYS A 118 30.35 -6.60 6.94
C LYS A 118 29.64 -5.41 6.29
N ASP A 119 29.13 -5.56 5.07
CA ASP A 119 28.30 -4.53 4.44
C ASP A 119 26.88 -4.59 5.03
N PRO A 120 26.31 -3.48 5.54
CA PRO A 120 24.90 -3.42 5.94
C PRO A 120 23.92 -3.91 4.86
N LYS A 121 24.28 -3.88 3.57
CA LYS A 121 23.48 -4.46 2.49
C LYS A 121 23.38 -5.99 2.57
N ASP A 122 24.41 -6.66 3.10
CA ASP A 122 24.44 -8.12 3.26
C ASP A 122 23.45 -8.61 4.34
N SER A 123 22.93 -7.72 5.20
CA SER A 123 21.81 -8.01 6.12
C SER A 123 20.48 -8.25 5.44
N PHE A 124 20.34 -7.82 4.18
CA PHE A 124 19.07 -7.80 3.46
C PHE A 124 19.19 -8.66 2.20
N PRO A 125 19.44 -9.98 2.33
CA PRO A 125 19.58 -10.87 1.16
C PRO A 125 18.32 -10.91 0.29
N GLU A 126 17.17 -10.50 0.83
CA GLU A 126 15.87 -10.42 0.17
C GLU A 126 15.37 -8.96 0.09
N GLY A 127 16.25 -7.97 0.22
CA GLY A 127 15.89 -6.55 0.12
C GLY A 127 15.37 -5.92 1.42
N VAL A 128 15.39 -4.58 1.46
CA VAL A 128 15.04 -3.79 2.67
C VAL A 128 13.55 -3.90 2.99
N TRP A 129 12.71 -4.00 1.96
CA TRP A 129 11.28 -4.16 2.13
C TRP A 129 10.91 -5.49 2.79
N GLN A 130 11.56 -6.60 2.43
CA GLN A 130 11.24 -7.88 3.07
C GLN A 130 11.51 -7.85 4.57
N PHE A 131 12.59 -7.18 4.98
CA PHE A 131 12.85 -6.94 6.39
C PHE A 131 11.77 -6.06 7.03
N TYR A 132 11.38 -4.94 6.40
CA TYR A 132 10.29 -4.09 6.90
C TYR A 132 8.99 -4.89 7.05
N VAL A 133 8.65 -5.72 6.06
CA VAL A 133 7.43 -6.50 6.08
C VAL A 133 7.47 -7.57 7.18
N ASN A 134 8.55 -8.34 7.27
CA ASN A 134 8.69 -9.37 8.31
C ASN A 134 8.71 -8.76 9.72
N TYR A 135 9.24 -7.54 9.88
CA TYR A 135 9.40 -6.87 11.17
C TYR A 135 8.20 -6.00 11.59
N ALA A 136 7.61 -5.25 10.65
CA ALA A 136 6.64 -4.19 10.94
C ALA A 136 5.23 -4.49 10.43
N LEU A 137 5.02 -5.52 9.62
CA LEU A 137 3.70 -5.91 9.11
C LEU A 137 3.33 -7.29 9.69
N ARG A 138 2.12 -7.37 10.26
CA ARG A 138 1.53 -8.63 10.76
C ARG A 138 0.39 -9.03 9.88
N GLU A 139 0.32 -10.31 9.56
CA GLU A 139 -0.46 -10.80 8.43
C GLU A 139 -1.91 -10.31 8.41
N ASP A 140 -2.65 -10.44 9.51
CA ASP A 140 -4.09 -10.10 9.51
C ASP A 140 -4.37 -8.62 9.21
N THR A 141 -3.54 -7.72 9.75
CA THR A 141 -3.61 -6.27 9.45
C THR A 141 -3.01 -5.92 8.09
N ALA A 142 -2.02 -6.72 7.65
CA ALA A 142 -1.19 -6.47 6.48
C ALA A 142 -1.81 -6.96 5.16
N ARG A 143 -3.06 -7.42 5.12
CA ARG A 143 -3.67 -7.81 3.83
C ARG A 143 -4.28 -6.62 3.12
N HIS A 144 -4.01 -6.52 1.82
CA HIS A 144 -4.69 -5.65 0.88
C HIS A 144 -5.69 -6.48 0.07
N THR A 145 -6.67 -5.85 -0.56
CA THR A 145 -7.73 -6.58 -1.23
C THR A 145 -8.08 -5.92 -2.55
N ASN A 146 -8.20 -6.73 -3.60
CA ASN A 146 -8.56 -6.29 -4.94
C ASN A 146 -9.76 -7.10 -5.45
N GLU A 147 -10.54 -6.54 -6.37
CA GLU A 147 -11.67 -7.26 -6.98
C GLU A 147 -11.57 -7.26 -8.49
N THR A 148 -11.81 -8.43 -9.09
CA THR A 148 -11.91 -8.60 -10.55
C THR A 148 -13.32 -9.04 -10.94
N ILE A 149 -13.81 -8.51 -12.06
CA ILE A 149 -15.10 -8.90 -12.66
C ILE A 149 -14.94 -9.69 -13.96
N GLY A 150 -13.71 -9.95 -14.39
CA GLY A 150 -13.40 -10.42 -15.74
C GLY A 150 -13.95 -11.81 -16.04
N PHE A 151 -13.89 -12.72 -15.08
CA PHE A 151 -14.43 -14.08 -15.23
C PHE A 151 -15.92 -14.04 -15.58
N ASP A 152 -16.73 -13.42 -14.72
CA ASP A 152 -18.19 -13.38 -14.88
C ASP A 152 -18.64 -12.51 -16.04
N SER A 153 -17.99 -11.36 -16.25
CA SER A 153 -18.34 -10.42 -17.32
C SER A 153 -18.09 -11.03 -18.70
N VAL A 154 -16.97 -11.73 -18.89
CA VAL A 154 -16.65 -12.36 -20.18
C VAL A 154 -17.56 -13.56 -20.45
N LEU A 155 -17.80 -14.43 -19.46
CA LEU A 155 -18.75 -15.54 -19.63
C LEU A 155 -20.14 -15.04 -20.01
N THR A 156 -20.63 -14.00 -19.34
CA THR A 156 -21.92 -13.36 -19.65
C THR A 156 -21.93 -12.78 -21.06
N ALA A 157 -20.90 -12.03 -21.44
CA ALA A 157 -20.78 -11.41 -22.77
C ALA A 157 -20.80 -12.45 -23.91
N HIS A 158 -20.28 -13.66 -23.67
CA HIS A 158 -20.25 -14.76 -24.64
C HIS A 158 -21.39 -15.77 -24.48
N GLY A 159 -22.36 -15.52 -23.59
CA GLY A 159 -23.48 -16.43 -23.35
C GLY A 159 -23.04 -17.81 -22.85
N ILE A 160 -21.92 -17.87 -22.10
CA ILE A 160 -21.39 -19.10 -21.54
C ILE A 160 -21.98 -19.30 -20.15
N ALA A 161 -22.84 -20.31 -20.02
CA ALA A 161 -23.35 -20.75 -18.72
C ALA A 161 -22.48 -21.89 -18.17
N LEU A 162 -21.97 -21.72 -16.95
CA LEU A 162 -21.31 -22.78 -16.18
C LEU A 162 -22.17 -23.17 -14.99
N ASN A 163 -22.23 -24.47 -14.70
CA ASN A 163 -22.76 -24.91 -13.41
C ASN A 163 -21.77 -24.54 -12.28
N GLN A 164 -22.22 -24.63 -11.02
CA GLN A 164 -21.40 -24.27 -9.87
C GLN A 164 -20.13 -25.11 -9.75
N LEU A 165 -20.19 -26.41 -10.07
CA LEU A 165 -19.04 -27.30 -10.01
C LEU A 165 -17.96 -26.89 -11.00
N ASP A 166 -18.30 -26.63 -12.25
CA ASP A 166 -17.34 -26.22 -13.28
C ASP A 166 -16.81 -24.80 -13.02
N ARG A 167 -17.62 -23.91 -12.41
CA ARG A 167 -17.11 -22.62 -11.87
C ARG A 167 -16.03 -22.87 -10.81
N MET A 168 -16.30 -23.72 -9.82
CA MET A 168 -15.33 -24.05 -8.77
C MET A 168 -14.08 -24.69 -9.37
N ALA A 169 -14.23 -25.65 -10.28
CA ALA A 169 -13.14 -26.31 -10.95
C ALA A 169 -12.26 -25.33 -11.75
N ALA A 170 -12.87 -24.35 -12.43
CA ALA A 170 -12.12 -23.34 -13.18
C ALA A 170 -11.16 -22.55 -12.27
N TRP A 171 -11.64 -22.10 -11.11
CA TRP A 171 -10.84 -21.35 -10.16
C TRP A 171 -9.81 -22.23 -9.41
N VAL A 172 -10.18 -23.46 -9.04
CA VAL A 172 -9.24 -24.41 -8.41
C VAL A 172 -8.11 -24.75 -9.39
N MET A 173 -8.42 -25.04 -10.65
CA MET A 173 -7.40 -25.31 -11.68
C MET A 173 -6.53 -24.09 -11.95
N ALA A 174 -7.10 -22.89 -11.98
CA ALA A 174 -6.31 -21.67 -12.09
C ALA A 174 -5.34 -21.48 -10.92
N ALA A 175 -5.78 -21.78 -9.70
CA ALA A 175 -4.92 -21.72 -8.51
C ALA A 175 -3.78 -22.76 -8.58
N ILE A 176 -4.09 -24.01 -8.96
CA ILE A 176 -3.09 -25.07 -9.17
C ILE A 176 -2.08 -24.62 -10.23
N HIS A 177 -2.53 -24.21 -11.41
CA HIS A 177 -1.63 -23.78 -12.49
C HIS A 177 -0.80 -22.57 -12.08
N THR A 178 -1.37 -21.65 -11.31
CA THR A 178 -0.64 -20.50 -10.77
C THR A 178 0.53 -20.95 -9.92
N ILE A 179 0.34 -21.80 -8.90
CA ILE A 179 1.46 -22.19 -8.01
C ILE A 179 2.58 -22.92 -8.77
N HIS A 180 2.23 -23.72 -9.79
CA HIS A 180 3.19 -24.45 -10.63
C HIS A 180 3.99 -23.52 -11.55
N GLN A 181 3.32 -22.53 -12.15
CA GLN A 181 3.94 -21.62 -13.11
C GLN A 181 4.58 -20.38 -12.44
N TYR A 182 4.28 -20.13 -11.18
CA TYR A 182 4.69 -18.92 -10.47
C TYR A 182 6.21 -18.67 -10.47
N PRO A 183 7.10 -19.66 -10.26
CA PRO A 183 8.54 -19.44 -10.34
C PRO A 183 9.01 -18.97 -11.73
N ALA A 184 8.32 -19.34 -12.80
CA ALA A 184 8.60 -18.85 -14.15
C ALA A 184 8.02 -17.45 -14.36
N LEU A 185 6.85 -17.15 -13.80
CA LEU A 185 6.27 -15.79 -13.81
C LEU A 185 7.15 -14.78 -13.08
N LEU A 186 7.68 -15.13 -11.91
CA LEU A 186 8.65 -14.31 -11.18
C LEU A 186 9.93 -14.08 -12.00
N ALA A 187 10.40 -15.10 -12.73
CA ALA A 187 11.56 -14.94 -13.60
C ALA A 187 11.32 -13.95 -14.74
N ASN A 188 10.12 -13.98 -15.34
CA ASN A 188 9.72 -13.01 -16.36
C ASN A 188 9.62 -11.60 -15.79
N GLU A 189 8.93 -11.45 -14.66
CA GLU A 189 8.76 -10.15 -14.01
C GLU A 189 10.12 -9.53 -13.65
N TRP A 190 11.02 -10.31 -13.05
CA TRP A 190 12.37 -9.88 -12.71
C TRP A 190 13.14 -9.49 -13.97
N ARG A 191 13.11 -10.34 -15.00
CA ARG A 191 13.80 -10.10 -16.28
C ARG A 191 13.32 -8.81 -16.93
N GLU A 192 12.02 -8.58 -16.97
CA GLU A 192 11.39 -7.40 -17.58
C GLU A 192 11.89 -6.12 -16.89
N ARG A 193 11.84 -6.06 -15.56
CA ARG A 193 12.28 -4.90 -14.78
C ARG A 193 13.77 -4.66 -14.90
N VAL A 194 14.58 -5.67 -14.60
CA VAL A 194 16.05 -5.57 -14.57
C VAL A 194 16.58 -5.22 -15.95
N THR A 195 16.06 -5.85 -17.01
CA THR A 195 16.48 -5.52 -18.38
C THR A 195 16.23 -4.05 -18.71
N LEU A 196 15.03 -3.54 -18.45
CA LEU A 196 14.67 -2.18 -18.82
C LEU A 196 15.37 -1.13 -17.96
N ALA A 197 15.60 -1.42 -16.66
CA ALA A 197 16.37 -0.57 -15.77
C ALA A 197 17.85 -0.50 -16.20
N MET A 198 18.50 -1.64 -16.43
CA MET A 198 19.89 -1.69 -16.90
C MET A 198 20.05 -0.95 -18.23
N MET A 199 19.10 -1.12 -19.15
CA MET A 199 19.13 -0.40 -20.44
C MET A 199 19.01 1.11 -20.26
N ARG A 200 18.13 1.59 -19.39
CA ARG A 200 18.03 3.02 -19.05
C ARG A 200 19.37 3.54 -18.51
N ASP A 201 19.97 2.83 -17.58
CA ASP A 201 21.17 3.28 -16.87
C ASP A 201 22.40 3.32 -17.81
N LEU A 202 22.57 2.29 -18.65
CA LEU A 202 23.65 2.19 -19.64
C LEU A 202 23.53 3.19 -20.81
N THR A 203 22.35 3.79 -21.00
CA THR A 203 22.08 4.67 -22.16
C THR A 203 21.87 6.12 -21.77
N THR A 204 22.14 6.49 -20.50
CA THR A 204 21.98 7.86 -19.97
C THR A 204 22.67 8.93 -20.82
N SER A 205 23.85 8.63 -21.37
CA SER A 205 24.61 9.54 -22.25
C SER A 205 24.39 9.30 -23.75
N ALA A 206 23.50 8.37 -24.13
CA ALA A 206 23.25 8.02 -25.51
C ALA A 206 22.26 9.01 -26.17
N PRO A 207 22.35 9.25 -27.50
CA PRO A 207 21.41 10.14 -28.20
C PRO A 207 19.93 9.74 -28.05
N ASN A 208 19.66 8.46 -27.77
CA ASN A 208 18.33 7.91 -27.60
C ASN A 208 17.92 7.69 -26.11
N ALA A 209 18.66 8.26 -25.15
CA ALA A 209 18.43 8.11 -23.71
C ALA A 209 16.97 8.35 -23.30
N ALA A 210 16.35 9.45 -23.75
CA ALA A 210 14.98 9.80 -23.40
C ALA A 210 13.95 8.76 -23.89
N ARG A 211 14.16 8.18 -25.08
CA ARG A 211 13.32 7.11 -25.61
C ARG A 211 13.47 5.84 -24.77
N ILE A 212 14.70 5.49 -24.41
CA ILE A 212 15.02 4.26 -23.66
C ILE A 212 14.50 4.35 -22.22
N ALA A 213 14.61 5.52 -21.57
CA ALA A 213 14.05 5.76 -20.25
C ALA A 213 12.53 5.54 -20.18
N GLY A 214 11.82 5.72 -21.30
CA GLY A 214 10.37 5.49 -21.40
C GLY A 214 9.96 4.05 -21.70
N LEU A 215 10.88 3.09 -21.86
CA LEU A 215 10.54 1.73 -22.30
C LEU A 215 9.71 0.95 -21.28
N TYR A 216 9.95 1.14 -19.97
CA TYR A 216 9.18 0.46 -18.93
C TYR A 216 7.69 0.81 -19.04
N ALA A 217 7.37 2.10 -19.10
CA ALA A 217 5.99 2.58 -19.26
C ALA A 217 5.36 2.17 -20.61
N GLN A 218 6.16 1.93 -21.66
CA GLN A 218 5.66 1.40 -22.92
C GLN A 218 5.35 -0.10 -22.80
N TRP A 219 6.24 -0.87 -22.18
CA TRP A 219 6.04 -2.30 -21.94
C TRP A 219 4.80 -2.55 -21.08
N GLU A 220 4.67 -1.83 -19.97
CA GLU A 220 3.56 -1.97 -19.03
C GLU A 220 2.18 -1.86 -19.70
N LYS A 221 2.03 -0.98 -20.70
CA LYS A 221 0.77 -0.78 -21.44
C LYS A 221 0.35 -1.93 -22.34
N GLN A 222 1.31 -2.75 -22.77
CA GLN A 222 1.09 -3.85 -23.71
C GLN A 222 1.46 -5.22 -23.12
N ARG A 223 1.88 -5.25 -21.86
CA ARG A 223 2.25 -6.47 -21.14
C ARG A 223 1.02 -7.39 -21.07
N PRO A 224 1.11 -8.63 -21.56
CA PRO A 224 -0.02 -9.54 -21.54
C PRO A 224 -0.27 -10.06 -20.11
N TYR A 225 -1.52 -10.01 -19.65
CA TYR A 225 -2.00 -10.65 -18.42
C TYR A 225 -2.57 -12.06 -18.64
N GLY A 226 -2.59 -12.52 -19.89
CA GLY A 226 -2.96 -13.88 -20.26
C GLY A 226 -2.43 -14.23 -21.66
N ARG A 227 -2.80 -15.41 -22.16
CA ARG A 227 -2.42 -15.84 -23.51
C ARG A 227 -3.28 -15.13 -24.56
N GLY A 228 -2.63 -14.54 -25.56
CA GLY A 228 -3.32 -13.92 -26.69
C GLY A 228 -3.68 -14.94 -27.79
N PRO A 229 -4.41 -14.51 -28.83
CA PRO A 229 -4.83 -15.38 -29.94
C PRO A 229 -3.68 -15.91 -30.79
N ASP A 230 -2.48 -15.35 -30.62
CA ASP A 230 -1.26 -15.68 -31.35
C ASP A 230 -0.26 -16.51 -30.52
N VAL A 231 -0.73 -17.12 -29.43
CA VAL A 231 0.07 -18.05 -28.62
C VAL A 231 0.31 -19.35 -29.38
N ASP A 232 1.50 -19.93 -29.24
CA ASP A 232 1.73 -21.31 -29.70
C ASP A 232 0.88 -22.27 -28.85
N PRO A 233 0.19 -23.26 -29.43
CA PRO A 233 -0.63 -24.20 -28.66
C PRO A 233 0.09 -24.91 -27.51
N ASN A 234 1.41 -25.08 -27.61
CA ASN A 234 2.23 -25.74 -26.59
C ASN A 234 2.84 -24.77 -25.57
N ASP A 235 2.70 -23.45 -25.78
CA ASP A 235 3.26 -22.46 -24.87
C ASP A 235 2.39 -22.30 -23.62
N THR A 236 3.05 -22.40 -22.48
CA THR A 236 2.53 -21.92 -21.20
C THR A 236 2.44 -20.39 -21.21
N TYR A 237 1.60 -19.82 -20.34
CA TYR A 237 1.51 -18.37 -20.21
C TYR A 237 2.86 -17.68 -19.91
N PRO A 238 3.72 -18.18 -19.00
CA PRO A 238 5.06 -17.64 -18.82
C PRO A 238 5.90 -17.63 -20.11
N GLN A 239 5.89 -18.70 -20.91
CA GLN A 239 6.64 -18.76 -22.17
C GLN A 239 6.12 -17.72 -23.17
N TYR A 240 4.80 -17.61 -23.30
CA TYR A 240 4.17 -16.60 -24.16
C TYR A 240 4.56 -15.17 -23.76
N ARG A 241 4.45 -14.83 -22.47
CA ARG A 241 4.83 -13.50 -21.96
C ARG A 241 6.31 -13.20 -22.19
N GLN A 242 7.16 -14.20 -22.00
CA GLN A 242 8.60 -14.09 -22.28
C GLN A 242 8.86 -13.77 -23.76
N SER A 243 8.22 -14.49 -24.67
CA SER A 243 8.31 -14.29 -26.12
C SER A 243 7.86 -12.88 -26.53
N LYS A 244 6.76 -12.39 -25.94
CA LYS A 244 6.28 -11.01 -26.16
C LYS A 244 7.24 -9.96 -25.68
N PHE A 245 7.86 -10.16 -24.52
CA PHE A 245 8.91 -9.26 -24.05
C PHE A 245 10.12 -9.28 -24.98
N ASP A 246 10.53 -10.45 -25.47
CA ASP A 246 11.66 -10.57 -26.40
C ASP A 246 11.38 -9.94 -27.76
N GLN A 247 10.13 -9.98 -28.23
CA GLN A 247 9.71 -9.21 -29.39
C GLN A 247 9.82 -7.70 -29.12
N PHE A 248 9.27 -7.21 -28.02
CA PHE A 248 9.35 -5.80 -27.63
C PHE A 248 10.80 -5.32 -27.53
N LEU A 249 11.65 -6.09 -26.85
CA LEU A 249 13.04 -5.75 -26.60
C LEU A 249 13.86 -5.69 -27.90
N ARG A 250 13.62 -6.61 -28.86
CA ARG A 250 14.28 -6.58 -30.18
C ARG A 250 14.06 -5.25 -30.90
N TYR A 251 12.83 -4.73 -30.89
CA TYR A 251 12.55 -3.42 -31.49
C TYR A 251 13.20 -2.28 -30.71
N ALA A 252 13.16 -2.34 -29.38
CA ALA A 252 13.76 -1.32 -28.53
C ALA A 252 15.28 -1.22 -28.71
N MET A 253 15.97 -2.36 -28.89
CA MET A 253 17.43 -2.48 -28.98
C MET A 253 18.03 -2.27 -30.38
N ARG A 254 17.21 -2.10 -31.42
CA ARG A 254 17.69 -1.97 -32.81
C ARG A 254 18.73 -0.85 -32.98
N ASP A 255 18.49 0.28 -32.33
CA ASP A 255 19.29 1.50 -32.47
C ASP A 255 20.28 1.69 -31.29
N VAL A 256 20.60 0.60 -30.57
CA VAL A 256 21.54 0.59 -29.45
C VAL A 256 22.90 0.07 -29.91
N SER A 257 23.98 0.74 -29.51
CA SER A 257 25.33 0.40 -29.95
C SER A 257 25.73 -1.03 -29.51
N PRO A 258 26.59 -1.73 -30.27
CA PRO A 258 27.07 -3.06 -29.90
C PRO A 258 27.73 -3.10 -28.51
N GLU A 259 28.43 -2.04 -28.12
CA GLU A 259 29.14 -1.93 -26.84
C GLU A 259 28.15 -1.93 -25.67
N ILE A 260 27.07 -1.15 -25.77
CA ILE A 260 26.00 -1.12 -24.75
C ILE A 260 25.31 -2.48 -24.68
N ARG A 261 25.07 -3.15 -25.82
CA ARG A 261 24.46 -4.49 -25.84
C ARG A 261 25.35 -5.54 -25.17
N GLN A 262 26.67 -5.47 -25.39
CA GLN A 262 27.62 -6.36 -24.74
C GLN A 262 27.71 -6.10 -23.24
N ALA A 263 27.75 -4.83 -22.81
CA ALA A 263 27.73 -4.44 -21.41
C ALA A 263 26.47 -4.95 -20.70
N TRP A 264 25.29 -4.70 -21.30
CA TRP A 264 24.01 -5.22 -20.81
C TRP A 264 24.06 -6.74 -20.65
N GLY A 265 24.51 -7.48 -21.69
CA GLY A 265 24.57 -8.93 -21.63
C GLY A 265 25.50 -9.48 -20.54
N ALA A 266 26.60 -8.79 -20.25
CA ALA A 266 27.51 -9.17 -19.16
C ALA A 266 26.88 -8.91 -17.78
N THR A 267 26.35 -7.71 -17.54
CA THR A 267 25.72 -7.33 -16.28
C THR A 267 24.47 -8.15 -15.99
N PHE A 268 23.65 -8.41 -17.01
CA PHE A 268 22.43 -9.22 -16.86
C PHE A 268 22.72 -10.67 -16.46
N ARG A 269 23.76 -11.30 -17.04
CA ARG A 269 24.15 -12.67 -16.65
C ARG A 269 24.55 -12.75 -15.18
N HIS A 270 25.36 -11.79 -14.71
CA HIS A 270 25.73 -11.71 -13.31
C HIS A 270 24.50 -11.55 -12.41
N ALA A 271 23.63 -10.59 -12.69
CA ALA A 271 22.40 -10.37 -11.91
C ALA A 271 21.47 -11.60 -11.91
N LYS A 272 21.39 -12.33 -13.04
CA LYS A 272 20.56 -13.54 -13.15
C LYS A 272 21.05 -14.65 -12.21
N ASP A 273 22.35 -14.81 -12.04
CA ASP A 273 22.90 -15.91 -11.25
C ASP A 273 22.81 -15.62 -9.73
N TYR A 274 22.86 -14.34 -9.32
CA TYR A 274 22.85 -13.94 -7.91
C TYR A 274 21.50 -13.40 -7.41
N ASP A 275 20.84 -12.51 -8.16
CA ASP A 275 19.67 -11.76 -7.67
C ASP A 275 18.36 -12.53 -7.89
N LEU A 276 18.20 -13.19 -9.05
CA LEU A 276 16.97 -13.89 -9.40
C LEU A 276 16.60 -15.02 -8.41
N PRO A 277 17.54 -15.88 -7.93
CA PRO A 277 17.20 -16.89 -6.93
C PRO A 277 16.70 -16.30 -5.61
N ALA A 278 17.28 -15.19 -5.16
CA ALA A 278 16.85 -14.49 -3.95
C ALA A 278 15.44 -13.92 -4.13
N TYR A 279 15.20 -13.24 -5.26
CA TYR A 279 13.89 -12.70 -5.61
C TYR A 279 12.80 -13.80 -5.66
N LYS A 280 13.11 -14.96 -6.23
CA LYS A 280 12.18 -16.10 -6.28
C LYS A 280 11.84 -16.65 -4.89
N ARG A 281 12.82 -16.73 -3.98
CA ARG A 281 12.57 -17.17 -2.60
C ARG A 281 11.70 -16.17 -1.86
N GLN A 282 12.04 -14.89 -1.96
CA GLN A 282 11.33 -13.78 -1.33
C GLN A 282 9.84 -13.75 -1.72
N MET A 283 9.55 -13.89 -3.01
CA MET A 283 8.19 -13.73 -3.53
C MET A 283 7.38 -15.04 -3.55
N SER A 284 7.97 -16.18 -3.19
CA SER A 284 7.36 -17.51 -3.33
C SER A 284 6.02 -17.62 -2.62
N LEU A 285 5.01 -18.15 -3.32
CA LEU A 285 3.72 -18.50 -2.70
C LEU A 285 3.73 -19.87 -2.03
N LEU A 286 4.71 -20.72 -2.35
CA LEU A 286 4.86 -22.04 -1.73
C LEU A 286 5.53 -21.90 -0.36
N ALA A 287 4.87 -21.19 0.53
CA ALA A 287 5.26 -21.03 1.92
C ALA A 287 4.03 -20.71 2.78
N TYR A 288 4.12 -21.05 4.06
CA TYR A 288 3.20 -20.56 5.08
C TYR A 288 3.93 -19.62 6.04
N LEU A 289 3.19 -18.80 6.77
CA LEU A 289 3.76 -17.90 7.77
C LEU A 289 3.74 -18.53 9.14
N GLU A 290 4.91 -18.61 9.77
CA GLU A 290 5.03 -18.92 11.20
C GLU A 290 5.06 -17.61 12.00
N PRO A 291 4.06 -17.35 12.84
CA PRO A 291 4.06 -16.16 13.68
C PRO A 291 5.09 -16.28 14.78
N SER A 292 5.76 -15.17 15.09
CA SER A 292 6.52 -15.00 16.32
C SER A 292 6.05 -13.75 17.06
N VAL A 293 6.58 -13.55 18.28
CA VAL A 293 6.25 -12.37 19.08
C VAL A 293 6.61 -11.06 18.34
N TYR A 294 7.64 -11.06 17.47
CA TYR A 294 8.20 -9.84 16.86
C TYR A 294 8.21 -9.84 15.33
N ASN A 295 8.10 -11.00 14.68
CA ASN A 295 8.13 -11.10 13.23
C ASN A 295 7.27 -12.24 12.69
N GLU A 296 7.16 -12.31 11.37
CA GLU A 296 6.64 -13.47 10.62
C GLU A 296 7.80 -14.16 9.90
N THR A 297 7.80 -15.49 9.88
CA THR A 297 8.79 -16.28 9.13
C THR A 297 8.10 -17.10 8.05
N ALA A 298 8.44 -16.85 6.79
CA ALA A 298 7.96 -17.67 5.68
C ALA A 298 8.67 -19.04 5.68
N THR A 299 7.91 -20.10 5.87
CA THR A 299 8.41 -21.48 5.88
C THR A 299 8.01 -22.17 4.56
N PRO A 300 8.97 -22.67 3.77
CA PRO A 300 8.68 -23.28 2.47
C PRO A 300 7.76 -24.50 2.56
N ILE A 301 6.86 -24.63 1.58
CA ILE A 301 6.02 -25.81 1.34
C ILE A 301 6.62 -26.56 0.16
N VAL A 302 6.82 -27.87 0.30
CA VAL A 302 7.24 -28.73 -0.81
C VAL A 302 6.07 -28.86 -1.79
N LEU A 303 6.31 -28.68 -3.09
CA LEU A 303 5.26 -28.60 -4.11
C LEU A 303 4.32 -29.83 -4.12
N ASN A 304 4.86 -31.04 -4.00
CA ASN A 304 4.06 -32.27 -3.94
C ASN A 304 3.20 -32.41 -2.66
N HIS A 305 3.47 -31.62 -1.63
CA HIS A 305 2.65 -31.54 -0.41
C HIS A 305 1.67 -30.35 -0.46
N ALA A 306 1.76 -29.50 -1.48
CA ALA A 306 0.90 -28.34 -1.60
C ALA A 306 -0.54 -28.76 -1.94
N HIS A 307 -1.48 -28.08 -1.29
CA HIS A 307 -2.91 -28.24 -1.53
C HIS A 307 -3.52 -26.90 -1.93
N ILE A 308 -4.69 -26.95 -2.54
CA ILE A 308 -5.62 -25.82 -2.62
C ILE A 308 -6.73 -26.09 -1.62
N ALA A 309 -6.95 -25.15 -0.69
CA ALA A 309 -8.05 -25.23 0.24
C ALA A 309 -9.30 -24.63 -0.40
N VAL A 310 -10.40 -25.39 -0.39
CA VAL A 310 -11.71 -24.95 -0.86
C VAL A 310 -12.63 -24.83 0.34
N ILE A 311 -13.34 -23.71 0.47
CA ILE A 311 -14.37 -23.52 1.50
C ILE A 311 -15.75 -23.62 0.83
N LEU A 312 -16.58 -24.50 1.36
CA LEU A 312 -17.98 -24.66 0.97
C LEU A 312 -18.80 -25.14 2.18
N GLY A 313 -19.89 -24.44 2.47
CA GLY A 313 -20.71 -24.69 3.66
C GLY A 313 -19.97 -24.41 4.96
N GLU A 314 -19.05 -23.43 4.96
CA GLU A 314 -18.14 -23.11 6.06
C GLU A 314 -17.19 -24.27 6.47
N HIS A 315 -17.01 -25.27 5.60
CA HIS A 315 -16.03 -26.34 5.77
C HIS A 315 -14.87 -26.18 4.80
N TYR A 316 -13.66 -26.45 5.27
CA TYR A 316 -12.45 -26.49 4.44
C TYR A 316 -12.29 -27.87 3.84
N TYR A 317 -11.81 -27.95 2.60
CA TYR A 317 -11.49 -29.17 1.89
C TYR A 317 -10.13 -29.02 1.22
N LEU A 318 -9.24 -29.99 1.39
CA LEU A 318 -7.88 -29.93 0.84
C LEU A 318 -7.79 -30.74 -0.45
N ILE A 319 -7.65 -30.04 -1.57
CA ILE A 319 -7.46 -30.62 -2.90
C ILE A 319 -5.95 -30.64 -3.20
N PRO A 320 -5.32 -31.79 -3.47
CA PRO A 320 -3.91 -31.84 -3.81
C PRO A 320 -3.62 -31.00 -5.06
N ALA A 321 -2.55 -30.21 -5.02
CA ALA A 321 -2.17 -29.40 -6.17
C ALA A 321 -1.34 -30.17 -7.21
N CYS A 322 -0.91 -31.39 -6.86
CA CYS A 322 -0.14 -32.25 -7.74
C CYS A 322 -0.87 -33.57 -8.02
N ALA A 323 -0.62 -34.15 -9.19
CA ALA A 323 -1.05 -35.51 -9.48
C ALA A 323 -0.32 -36.50 -8.55
N PRO A 324 -0.97 -37.60 -8.12
CA PRO A 324 -0.42 -38.52 -7.12
C PRO A 324 0.99 -39.00 -7.45
N GLY A 325 1.93 -38.82 -6.51
CA GLY A 325 3.32 -39.28 -6.65
C GLY A 325 4.15 -38.49 -7.67
N SER A 326 3.73 -37.30 -8.08
CA SER A 326 4.44 -36.45 -9.04
C SER A 326 4.51 -34.98 -8.58
N ASP A 327 5.35 -34.20 -9.27
CA ASP A 327 5.37 -32.73 -9.20
C ASP A 327 4.59 -32.09 -10.37
N GLN A 328 3.77 -32.85 -11.08
CA GLN A 328 2.93 -32.33 -12.16
C GLN A 328 1.61 -31.78 -11.59
N PRO A 329 1.00 -30.76 -12.22
CA PRO A 329 -0.32 -30.27 -11.82
C PRO A 329 -1.35 -31.39 -11.70
N ALA A 330 -2.25 -31.28 -10.72
CA ALA A 330 -3.37 -32.22 -10.61
C ALA A 330 -4.23 -32.20 -11.88
N GLU A 331 -4.72 -33.37 -12.30
CA GLU A 331 -5.54 -33.49 -13.50
C GLU A 331 -6.94 -32.90 -13.30
N VAL A 332 -7.45 -32.21 -14.33
CA VAL A 332 -8.75 -31.51 -14.26
C VAL A 332 -9.91 -32.47 -13.98
N GLU A 333 -9.91 -33.68 -14.55
CA GLU A 333 -10.91 -34.70 -14.28
C GLU A 333 -10.88 -35.14 -12.82
N THR A 334 -9.69 -35.30 -12.24
CA THR A 334 -9.52 -35.65 -10.83
C THR A 334 -10.08 -34.55 -9.94
N VAL A 335 -9.72 -33.29 -10.19
CA VAL A 335 -10.21 -32.13 -9.42
C VAL A 335 -11.73 -31.99 -9.53
N ARG A 336 -12.28 -32.09 -10.75
CA ARG A 336 -13.74 -32.06 -10.96
C ARG A 336 -14.46 -33.17 -10.20
N SER A 337 -13.90 -34.39 -10.20
CA SER A 337 -14.51 -35.52 -9.51
C SER A 337 -14.47 -35.39 -7.99
N GLN A 338 -13.41 -34.77 -7.46
CA GLN A 338 -13.28 -34.44 -6.04
C GLN A 338 -14.28 -33.35 -5.63
N LEU A 339 -14.45 -32.31 -6.43
CA LEU A 339 -15.46 -31.26 -6.21
C LEU A 339 -16.89 -31.85 -6.28
N ALA A 340 -17.15 -32.76 -7.23
CA ALA A 340 -18.41 -33.50 -7.26
C ALA A 340 -18.65 -34.28 -5.97
N ALA A 341 -17.63 -34.94 -5.42
CA ALA A 341 -17.74 -35.68 -4.16
C ALA A 341 -17.99 -34.75 -2.96
N ILE A 342 -17.41 -33.55 -2.94
CA ILE A 342 -17.71 -32.53 -1.93
C ILE A 342 -19.19 -32.14 -1.97
N MET A 343 -19.71 -31.84 -3.17
CA MET A 343 -21.12 -31.42 -3.34
C MET A 343 -22.12 -32.56 -3.06
N ALA A 344 -21.77 -33.79 -3.42
CA ALA A 344 -22.63 -34.96 -3.25
C ALA A 344 -22.66 -35.47 -1.80
N SER A 345 -21.53 -35.37 -1.09
CA SER A 345 -21.39 -35.81 0.30
C SER A 345 -20.60 -34.77 1.12
N PRO A 346 -21.21 -33.63 1.49
CA PRO A 346 -20.55 -32.61 2.30
C PRO A 346 -20.06 -33.12 3.65
N ALA A 347 -19.13 -32.39 4.26
CA ALA A 347 -18.68 -32.66 5.63
C ALA A 347 -19.87 -32.69 6.60
N GLN A 348 -19.87 -33.66 7.52
CA GLN A 348 -20.95 -33.83 8.51
C GLN A 348 -20.58 -33.27 9.89
N HIS A 349 -19.33 -32.85 10.09
CA HIS A 349 -18.91 -32.20 11.33
C HIS A 349 -19.35 -30.72 11.35
N PRO A 350 -19.33 -30.04 12.50
CA PRO A 350 -19.69 -28.63 12.58
C PRO A 350 -18.83 -27.70 11.68
N PRO A 351 -19.40 -26.56 11.22
CA PRO A 351 -18.73 -25.50 10.45
C PRO A 351 -17.48 -24.92 11.12
N ALA A 352 -16.40 -24.69 10.36
CA ALA A 352 -15.13 -24.17 10.88
C ALA A 352 -15.29 -22.85 11.66
N MET A 353 -14.40 -22.63 12.64
CA MET A 353 -14.44 -21.45 13.51
C MET A 353 -13.20 -20.54 13.36
N LEU A 354 -12.51 -20.58 12.22
CA LEU A 354 -11.23 -19.87 12.06
C LEU A 354 -11.38 -18.35 11.95
N LYS A 355 -12.56 -17.82 11.60
CA LYS A 355 -12.84 -16.36 11.63
C LYS A 355 -12.37 -15.69 12.92
N ALA A 356 -12.64 -16.29 14.08
CA ALA A 356 -12.22 -15.73 15.37
C ALA A 356 -10.69 -15.72 15.51
N LEU A 357 -10.05 -16.84 15.19
CA LEU A 357 -8.58 -16.96 15.26
C LEU A 357 -7.88 -16.01 14.28
N ALA A 358 -8.43 -15.79 13.09
CA ALA A 358 -7.94 -14.85 12.07
C ALA A 358 -7.98 -13.37 12.48
N THR A 359 -8.58 -13.06 13.62
CA THR A 359 -8.62 -11.71 14.17
C THR A 359 -7.75 -11.57 15.42
N VAL A 360 -7.20 -12.65 15.95
CA VAL A 360 -6.22 -12.60 17.05
C VAL A 360 -4.93 -11.97 16.53
N LYS A 361 -4.33 -11.05 17.29
CA LYS A 361 -3.03 -10.46 16.92
C LYS A 361 -2.01 -11.57 16.78
N ARG A 362 -1.33 -11.61 15.64
CA ARG A 362 -0.28 -12.59 15.31
C ARG A 362 0.76 -12.78 16.42
N SER A 363 1.14 -11.71 17.13
CA SER A 363 2.09 -11.75 18.25
C SER A 363 1.61 -12.57 19.46
N ALA A 364 0.30 -12.81 19.59
CA ALA A 364 -0.29 -13.62 20.66
C ALA A 364 -0.35 -15.12 20.30
N LEU A 365 -0.38 -15.46 19.01
CA LEU A 365 -0.50 -16.83 18.53
C LEU A 365 0.59 -17.79 19.07
N PRO A 366 1.88 -17.41 19.17
CA PRO A 366 2.91 -18.29 19.75
C PRO A 366 2.62 -18.73 21.18
N THR A 367 1.88 -17.91 21.94
CA THR A 367 1.48 -18.23 23.32
C THR A 367 0.13 -18.93 23.41
N LEU A 368 -0.71 -18.78 22.37
CA LEU A 368 -2.04 -19.37 22.29
C LEU A 368 -1.97 -20.81 21.73
N HIS A 369 -1.22 -21.04 20.65
CA HIS A 369 -1.12 -22.34 19.98
C HIS A 369 -0.78 -23.50 20.92
N PRO A 370 0.19 -23.39 21.87
CA PRO A 370 0.50 -24.49 22.78
C PRO A 370 -0.62 -24.80 23.79
N LYS A 371 -1.63 -23.94 23.92
CA LYS A 371 -2.79 -24.13 24.79
C LYS A 371 -3.99 -24.74 24.06
N LEU A 372 -3.94 -24.81 22.73
CA LEU A 372 -4.95 -25.51 21.95
C LEU A 372 -4.77 -27.02 22.07
N ARG A 373 -5.83 -27.78 21.81
CA ARG A 373 -5.76 -29.24 21.80
C ARG A 373 -4.80 -29.72 20.71
N PRO A 374 -4.05 -30.82 20.94
CA PRO A 374 -3.12 -31.36 19.94
C PRO A 374 -3.76 -31.65 18.59
N ASP A 375 -4.99 -32.18 18.59
CA ASP A 375 -5.73 -32.48 17.35
C ASP A 375 -6.06 -31.21 16.57
N THR A 376 -6.58 -30.17 17.24
CA THR A 376 -6.85 -28.86 16.61
C THR A 376 -5.58 -28.25 16.02
N LEU A 377 -4.46 -28.32 16.76
CA LEU A 377 -3.18 -27.82 16.28
C LEU A 377 -2.71 -28.61 15.04
N GLN A 378 -2.86 -29.93 15.03
CA GLN A 378 -2.53 -30.76 13.88
C GLN A 378 -3.38 -30.40 12.66
N GLU A 379 -4.66 -30.10 12.84
CA GLU A 379 -5.55 -29.65 11.76
C GLU A 379 -5.15 -28.29 11.19
N LEU A 380 -4.75 -27.35 12.05
CA LEU A 380 -4.16 -26.07 11.63
C LEU A 380 -2.85 -26.28 10.86
N MET A 381 -1.99 -27.21 11.31
CA MET A 381 -0.75 -27.55 10.60
C MET A 381 -1.04 -28.16 9.22
N THR A 382 -2.05 -29.01 9.10
CA THR A 382 -2.46 -29.58 7.81
C THR A 382 -2.95 -28.47 6.87
N LEU A 383 -3.71 -27.50 7.38
CA LEU A 383 -4.20 -26.37 6.59
C LEU A 383 -3.05 -25.49 6.05
N ARG A 384 -1.91 -25.39 6.75
CA ARG A 384 -0.72 -24.64 6.29
C ARG A 384 -0.14 -25.16 4.97
N CYS A 385 -0.41 -26.40 4.60
CA CYS A 385 -0.02 -26.93 3.29
C CYS A 385 -0.84 -26.33 2.13
N ALA A 386 -1.86 -25.50 2.42
CA ALA A 386 -2.63 -24.75 1.43
C ALA A 386 -2.20 -23.28 1.39
N PRO A 387 -1.29 -22.87 0.48
CA PRO A 387 -0.91 -21.46 0.35
C PRO A 387 -2.03 -20.58 -0.22
N MET A 388 -2.99 -21.18 -0.92
CA MET A 388 -4.15 -20.52 -1.50
C MET A 388 -5.45 -21.14 -0.96
N ILE A 389 -6.38 -20.27 -0.56
CA ILE A 389 -7.72 -20.64 -0.10
C ILE A 389 -8.75 -20.05 -1.07
N LEU A 390 -9.76 -20.82 -1.46
CA LEU A 390 -10.85 -20.38 -2.32
C LEU A 390 -12.17 -20.56 -1.57
N ASN A 391 -12.83 -19.45 -1.25
CA ASN A 391 -14.09 -19.44 -0.55
C ASN A 391 -15.27 -19.27 -1.53
N PHE A 392 -16.08 -20.32 -1.64
CA PHE A 392 -17.29 -20.33 -2.48
C PHE A 392 -18.59 -20.15 -1.67
N ASP A 393 -18.50 -19.85 -0.37
CA ASP A 393 -19.62 -19.37 0.41
C ASP A 393 -19.91 -17.93 0.01
N ARG A 394 -20.83 -17.79 -0.96
CA ARG A 394 -21.07 -16.53 -1.66
C ARG A 394 -21.36 -15.38 -0.72
N ARG A 395 -20.73 -14.25 -1.02
CA ARG A 395 -20.95 -12.97 -0.33
C ARG A 395 -21.70 -11.98 -1.23
N PRO A 396 -22.58 -11.12 -0.68
CA PRO A 396 -23.22 -10.07 -1.47
C PRO A 396 -22.17 -9.11 -2.07
N PRO A 397 -22.18 -8.86 -3.40
CA PRO A 397 -21.15 -8.07 -4.07
C PRO A 397 -21.17 -6.58 -3.70
N ASP A 398 -22.28 -6.08 -3.16
CA ASP A 398 -22.49 -4.69 -2.74
C ASP A 398 -21.82 -4.34 -1.42
N LEU A 399 -21.31 -5.34 -0.68
CA LEU A 399 -20.54 -5.11 0.54
C LEU A 399 -19.20 -4.41 0.23
N PRO A 400 -18.74 -3.48 1.09
CA PRO A 400 -17.37 -2.97 1.06
C PRO A 400 -16.33 -4.09 1.06
N LEU A 401 -15.16 -3.89 0.43
CA LEU A 401 -14.10 -4.91 0.39
C LEU A 401 -13.61 -5.30 1.79
N ALA A 402 -13.61 -4.35 2.73
CA ALA A 402 -13.26 -4.60 4.11
C ALA A 402 -14.22 -5.58 4.79
N ASP A 403 -15.50 -5.58 4.41
CA ASP A 403 -16.49 -6.51 4.95
C ASP A 403 -16.49 -7.84 4.19
N LEU A 404 -16.27 -7.83 2.87
CA LEU A 404 -16.19 -9.03 2.04
C LEU A 404 -15.13 -10.01 2.56
N ARG A 405 -13.98 -9.48 3.00
CA ARG A 405 -12.87 -10.27 3.55
C ARG A 405 -13.07 -10.79 4.98
N LEU A 406 -14.08 -10.32 5.71
CA LEU A 406 -14.42 -10.83 7.05
C LEU A 406 -15.23 -12.13 6.96
N THR A 407 -14.66 -13.13 6.30
CA THR A 407 -15.22 -14.46 6.10
C THR A 407 -14.21 -15.54 6.53
N GLU A 408 -14.59 -16.83 6.40
CA GLU A 408 -13.65 -17.93 6.57
C GLU A 408 -12.52 -17.79 5.52
N ARG A 409 -11.28 -17.66 6.01
CA ARG A 409 -10.10 -17.35 5.18
C ARG A 409 -8.79 -17.93 5.71
N GLY A 410 -8.86 -18.95 6.56
CA GLY A 410 -7.73 -19.50 7.32
C GLY A 410 -7.36 -18.64 8.53
N CYS A 411 -6.17 -18.85 9.09
CA CYS A 411 -5.70 -18.23 10.34
C CYS A 411 -4.57 -17.18 10.15
N GLY A 412 -4.48 -16.59 8.95
CA GLY A 412 -3.41 -15.65 8.63
C GLY A 412 -2.05 -16.32 8.37
N ASP A 413 -2.01 -17.61 8.03
CA ASP A 413 -0.78 -18.30 7.63
C ASP A 413 -0.61 -18.35 6.10
N HIS A 414 -1.66 -18.00 5.35
CA HIS A 414 -1.81 -18.26 3.93
C HIS A 414 -1.56 -17.01 3.09
N ALA A 415 -0.92 -17.20 1.93
CA ALA A 415 -0.59 -16.08 1.05
C ALA A 415 -1.82 -15.37 0.51
N LEU A 416 -2.83 -16.12 0.06
CA LEU A 416 -3.94 -15.58 -0.72
C LEU A 416 -5.25 -16.30 -0.43
N THR A 417 -6.32 -15.52 -0.29
CA THR A 417 -7.69 -16.01 -0.21
C THR A 417 -8.53 -15.40 -1.32
N LEU A 418 -9.19 -16.23 -2.11
CA LEU A 418 -10.18 -15.84 -3.12
C LEU A 418 -11.58 -15.97 -2.52
N ILE A 419 -12.46 -14.99 -2.76
CA ILE A 419 -13.82 -14.97 -2.21
C ILE A 419 -14.80 -14.72 -3.35
N ASP A 420 -15.70 -15.69 -3.57
CA ASP A 420 -16.73 -15.63 -4.60
C ASP A 420 -17.90 -14.72 -4.16
N THR A 421 -18.25 -13.73 -4.98
CA THR A 421 -19.48 -12.93 -4.77
C THR A 421 -20.64 -13.43 -5.63
N GLY A 422 -20.38 -14.39 -6.53
CA GLY A 422 -21.30 -14.85 -7.57
C GLY A 422 -21.29 -14.00 -8.85
N SER A 423 -20.78 -12.77 -8.80
CA SER A 423 -20.64 -11.87 -9.96
C SER A 423 -19.22 -11.30 -10.15
N SER A 424 -18.34 -11.57 -9.19
CA SER A 424 -16.94 -11.13 -9.17
C SER A 424 -16.12 -12.06 -8.29
N MET A 425 -14.80 -11.90 -8.33
CA MET A 425 -13.87 -12.60 -7.45
C MET A 425 -13.03 -11.58 -6.70
N VAL A 426 -13.02 -11.69 -5.36
CA VAL A 426 -12.23 -10.83 -4.48
C VAL A 426 -10.96 -11.56 -4.07
N PHE A 427 -9.83 -10.88 -4.17
CA PHE A 427 -8.49 -11.38 -3.85
C PHE A 427 -8.01 -10.69 -2.58
N ASP A 428 -8.09 -11.39 -1.44
CA ASP A 428 -7.52 -10.94 -0.16
C ASP A 428 -6.07 -11.43 -0.07
N GLN A 429 -5.11 -10.50 -0.13
CA GLN A 429 -3.69 -10.76 -0.39
C GLN A 429 -2.82 -10.29 0.76
N SER A 430 -1.99 -11.19 1.30
CA SER A 430 -0.94 -10.88 2.26
C SER A 430 0.08 -9.88 1.71
N HIS A 431 0.38 -8.76 2.40
CA HIS A 431 1.52 -7.93 1.99
C HIS A 431 2.88 -8.61 2.15
N ILE A 432 2.96 -9.69 2.93
CA ILE A 432 4.19 -10.47 3.10
C ILE A 432 4.59 -11.10 1.77
N PHE A 433 3.61 -11.65 1.06
CA PHE A 433 3.82 -12.27 -0.25
C PHE A 433 3.63 -11.30 -1.44
N PHE A 434 2.81 -10.25 -1.28
CA PHE A 434 2.41 -9.37 -2.37
C PHE A 434 2.65 -7.89 -2.06
N ASP A 435 3.04 -7.11 -3.06
CA ASP A 435 2.79 -5.67 -3.02
C ASP A 435 1.52 -5.33 -3.81
N GLY A 436 0.99 -4.12 -3.65
CA GLY A 436 -0.28 -3.76 -4.27
C GLY A 436 -0.29 -3.87 -5.80
N ALA A 437 0.83 -3.54 -6.46
CA ALA A 437 0.92 -3.56 -7.92
C ALA A 437 1.07 -5.01 -8.45
N TRP A 438 1.94 -5.80 -7.84
CA TRP A 438 2.10 -7.21 -8.19
C TRP A 438 0.86 -8.04 -7.85
N GLY A 439 0.26 -7.80 -6.68
CA GLY A 439 -0.97 -8.46 -6.27
C GLY A 439 -2.14 -8.18 -7.22
N ALA A 440 -2.29 -6.93 -7.68
CA ALA A 440 -3.27 -6.56 -8.70
C ALA A 440 -2.99 -7.26 -10.05
N ALA A 441 -1.73 -7.26 -10.50
CA ALA A 441 -1.33 -7.95 -11.73
C ALA A 441 -1.61 -9.46 -11.65
N LEU A 442 -1.33 -10.10 -10.52
CA LEU A 442 -1.58 -11.52 -10.31
C LEU A 442 -3.08 -11.83 -10.27
N ALA A 443 -3.89 -10.98 -9.63
CA ALA A 443 -5.35 -11.15 -9.62
C ALA A 443 -5.92 -11.20 -11.05
N GLU A 444 -5.43 -10.34 -11.94
CA GLU A 444 -5.79 -10.38 -13.36
C GLU A 444 -5.33 -11.69 -14.03
N MET A 445 -4.09 -12.12 -13.79
CA MET A 445 -3.55 -13.36 -14.38
C MET A 445 -4.35 -14.60 -13.96
N ILE A 446 -4.68 -14.73 -12.67
CA ILE A 446 -5.50 -15.84 -12.16
C ILE A 446 -6.91 -15.78 -12.75
N THR A 447 -7.49 -14.58 -12.88
CA THR A 447 -8.82 -14.39 -13.48
C THR A 447 -8.85 -14.85 -14.94
N VAL A 448 -7.84 -14.50 -15.73
CA VAL A 448 -7.75 -14.92 -17.14
C VAL A 448 -7.46 -16.41 -17.26
N GLU A 449 -6.65 -16.98 -16.38
CA GLU A 449 -6.41 -18.43 -16.34
C GLU A 449 -7.70 -19.18 -15.99
N ALA A 450 -8.46 -18.72 -14.98
CA ALA A 450 -9.75 -19.31 -14.64
C ALA A 450 -10.74 -19.24 -15.82
N LEU A 451 -10.76 -18.13 -16.55
CA LEU A 451 -11.58 -18.00 -17.76
C LEU A 451 -11.17 -19.02 -18.84
N SER A 452 -9.87 -19.27 -19.03
CA SER A 452 -9.38 -20.31 -19.95
C SER A 452 -9.89 -21.69 -19.54
N TRP A 453 -9.87 -22.00 -18.25
CA TRP A 453 -10.43 -23.26 -17.73
C TRP A 453 -11.93 -23.35 -17.92
N ALA A 454 -12.67 -22.28 -17.66
CA ALA A 454 -14.11 -22.21 -17.89
C ALA A 454 -14.50 -22.58 -19.33
N VAL A 455 -13.79 -22.03 -20.33
CA VAL A 455 -14.03 -22.35 -21.74
C VAL A 455 -13.73 -23.81 -22.04
N HIS A 456 -12.65 -24.37 -21.49
CA HIS A 456 -12.30 -25.78 -21.65
C HIS A 456 -13.34 -26.72 -21.00
N LEU A 457 -13.71 -26.45 -19.75
CA LEU A 457 -14.63 -27.26 -18.94
C LEU A 457 -16.01 -27.36 -19.57
N ARG A 458 -16.49 -26.29 -20.22
CA ARG A 458 -17.75 -26.29 -20.98
C ARG A 458 -17.80 -27.38 -22.05
N ALA A 459 -16.67 -27.73 -22.66
CA ALA A 459 -16.60 -28.72 -23.72
C ALA A 459 -16.49 -30.16 -23.21
N LEU A 460 -16.27 -30.35 -21.90
CA LEU A 460 -16.11 -31.67 -21.29
C LEU A 460 -17.47 -32.30 -20.95
N PRO A 461 -17.54 -33.64 -20.87
CA PRO A 461 -18.73 -34.32 -20.37
C PRO A 461 -19.02 -33.94 -18.89
N PRO A 462 -20.25 -34.22 -18.41
CA PRO A 462 -20.58 -34.06 -17.01
C PRO A 462 -19.58 -34.78 -16.10
N PRO A 463 -19.23 -34.19 -14.95
CA PRO A 463 -18.22 -34.75 -14.05
C PRO A 463 -18.73 -36.05 -13.42
N SER A 464 -17.84 -37.05 -13.31
CA SER A 464 -18.07 -38.22 -12.48
C SER A 464 -17.78 -37.89 -11.01
N THR A 465 -18.48 -38.51 -10.07
CA THR A 465 -18.20 -38.32 -8.63
C THR A 465 -17.06 -39.23 -8.19
N ALA A 466 -16.04 -38.67 -7.53
CA ALA A 466 -14.98 -39.48 -6.95
C ALA A 466 -15.53 -40.37 -5.82
N PRO A 467 -14.99 -41.58 -5.63
CA PRO A 467 -15.45 -42.48 -4.57
C PRO A 467 -15.14 -41.96 -3.17
N ILE A 468 -14.13 -41.11 -3.04
CA ILE A 468 -13.67 -40.57 -1.76
C ILE A 468 -13.66 -39.04 -1.88
N ARG A 469 -14.37 -38.39 -0.97
CA ARG A 469 -14.35 -36.93 -0.79
C ARG A 469 -12.96 -36.50 -0.28
N PRO A 470 -12.42 -35.37 -0.76
CA PRO A 470 -11.22 -34.77 -0.18
C PRO A 470 -11.27 -34.61 1.34
N TYR A 471 -10.09 -34.63 1.95
CA TYR A 471 -9.96 -34.43 3.39
C TYR A 471 -10.51 -33.06 3.81
N SER A 472 -11.22 -33.03 4.93
CA SER A 472 -11.80 -31.83 5.50
C SER A 472 -11.37 -31.74 6.97
N PRO A 473 -10.47 -30.78 7.30
CA PRO A 473 -9.92 -30.68 8.64
C PRO A 473 -10.98 -30.26 9.67
N LEU A 474 -10.91 -30.83 10.88
CA LEU A 474 -11.80 -30.50 11.99
C LEU A 474 -11.35 -29.21 12.71
N LEU A 475 -11.67 -28.07 12.11
CA LEU A 475 -11.26 -26.74 12.59
C LEU A 475 -12.28 -26.16 13.59
N GLN A 476 -12.53 -26.91 14.67
CA GLN A 476 -13.45 -26.55 15.76
C GLN A 476 -12.70 -26.25 17.06
N PHE A 477 -13.18 -25.25 17.79
CA PHE A 477 -12.70 -24.94 19.13
C PHE A 477 -13.73 -25.38 20.16
N ASP A 478 -13.30 -26.06 21.21
CA ASP A 478 -14.18 -26.31 22.36
C ASP A 478 -14.42 -25.02 23.17
N ALA A 479 -15.28 -25.07 24.19
CA ALA A 479 -15.62 -23.89 24.99
C ALA A 479 -14.40 -23.26 25.70
N ALA A 480 -13.40 -24.06 26.08
CA ALA A 480 -12.19 -23.56 26.74
C ALA A 480 -11.26 -22.89 25.72
N GLU A 481 -11.09 -23.48 24.54
CA GLU A 481 -10.34 -22.89 23.43
C GLU A 481 -11.00 -21.58 22.95
N GLN A 482 -12.32 -21.54 22.83
CA GLN A 482 -13.06 -20.33 22.47
C GLN A 482 -12.86 -19.20 23.50
N ALA A 483 -12.88 -19.52 24.80
CA ALA A 483 -12.59 -18.56 25.85
C ALA A 483 -11.15 -18.02 25.74
N LEU A 484 -10.17 -18.89 25.51
CA LEU A 484 -8.77 -18.50 25.32
C LEU A 484 -8.58 -17.60 24.10
N ILE A 485 -9.26 -17.92 22.98
CA ILE A 485 -9.24 -17.10 21.77
C ILE A 485 -9.86 -15.74 22.06
N ALA A 486 -11.03 -15.69 22.70
CA ALA A 486 -11.73 -14.45 23.04
C ALA A 486 -10.93 -13.54 23.99
N GLU A 487 -10.18 -14.11 24.93
CA GLU A 487 -9.30 -13.38 25.86
C GLU A 487 -8.00 -12.88 25.19
N ALA A 488 -7.59 -13.46 24.07
CA ALA A 488 -6.38 -13.06 23.38
C ALA A 488 -6.50 -11.62 22.82
N PRO A 489 -5.39 -10.87 22.69
CA PRO A 489 -5.43 -9.57 22.03
C PRO A 489 -5.87 -9.72 20.57
N HIS A 490 -6.87 -8.95 20.14
CA HIS A 490 -7.37 -8.96 18.77
C HIS A 490 -6.88 -7.73 17.97
N SER A 491 -6.83 -7.88 16.65
CA SER A 491 -6.64 -6.78 15.72
C SER A 491 -7.78 -5.77 15.86
N GLY A 492 -7.48 -4.49 15.70
CA GLY A 492 -8.46 -3.42 15.86
C GLY A 492 -9.62 -3.56 14.88
N VAL A 493 -10.84 -3.33 15.35
CA VAL A 493 -12.04 -3.24 14.51
C VAL A 493 -11.88 -2.04 13.57
N GLU A 494 -12.37 -2.20 12.34
CA GLU A 494 -12.36 -1.16 11.34
C GLU A 494 -13.76 -0.80 10.85
N ALA A 495 -13.92 0.45 10.44
CA ALA A 495 -15.03 0.92 9.61
C ALA A 495 -14.46 1.25 8.23
N SER A 496 -15.24 1.10 7.16
CA SER A 496 -14.73 1.32 5.80
C SER A 496 -15.67 2.15 4.95
N ALA A 497 -15.17 2.76 3.88
CA ALA A 497 -16.00 3.44 2.91
C ALA A 497 -15.34 3.38 1.54
N GLU A 498 -16.14 3.41 0.48
CA GLU A 498 -15.68 3.40 -0.91
C GLU A 498 -16.47 4.43 -1.73
N SER A 499 -15.82 5.05 -2.72
CA SER A 499 -16.44 6.03 -3.60
C SER A 499 -15.79 6.03 -4.99
N THR A 500 -16.63 6.25 -6.01
CA THR A 500 -16.25 6.38 -7.42
C THR A 500 -16.40 7.81 -7.96
N ASP A 501 -16.80 8.75 -7.10
CA ASP A 501 -17.30 10.06 -7.53
C ASP A 501 -16.18 11.08 -7.84
N VAL A 502 -14.92 10.68 -7.75
CA VAL A 502 -13.80 11.55 -8.11
C VAL A 502 -13.82 11.82 -9.62
N ASN A 503 -13.87 13.11 -9.98
CA ASN A 503 -13.86 13.55 -11.36
C ASN A 503 -12.42 13.57 -11.92
N LEU A 504 -11.91 12.39 -12.26
CA LEU A 504 -10.57 12.22 -12.83
C LEU A 504 -10.40 13.01 -14.14
N LYS A 505 -11.46 13.10 -14.96
CA LYS A 505 -11.41 13.84 -16.24
C LYS A 505 -11.05 15.31 -16.02
N GLU A 506 -11.70 15.99 -15.07
CA GLU A 506 -11.40 17.38 -14.74
C GLU A 506 -9.98 17.52 -14.14
N MET A 507 -9.55 16.56 -13.32
CA MET A 507 -8.19 16.55 -12.77
C MET A 507 -7.12 16.43 -13.85
N LEU A 508 -7.32 15.55 -14.83
CA LEU A 508 -6.45 15.42 -16.01
C LEU A 508 -6.52 16.68 -16.89
N GLY A 509 -7.69 17.31 -16.99
CA GLY A 509 -7.88 18.61 -17.64
C GLY A 509 -7.03 19.70 -16.99
N LEU A 510 -7.09 19.84 -15.66
CA LEU A 510 -6.29 20.75 -14.88
C LEU A 510 -4.79 20.52 -15.10
N ARG A 511 -4.32 19.27 -15.06
CA ARG A 511 -2.90 18.94 -15.31
C ARG A 511 -2.43 19.39 -16.70
N LYS A 512 -3.28 19.25 -17.73
CA LYS A 512 -2.98 19.76 -19.08
C LYS A 512 -2.90 21.29 -19.08
N LEU A 513 -3.76 21.97 -18.33
CA LEU A 513 -3.73 23.44 -18.20
C LEU A 513 -2.48 23.92 -17.46
N PHE A 514 -2.11 23.27 -16.35
CA PHE A 514 -0.87 23.54 -15.64
C PHE A 514 0.35 23.45 -16.56
N LYS A 515 0.49 22.34 -17.29
CA LYS A 515 1.59 22.16 -18.24
C LYS A 515 1.62 23.23 -19.33
N ARG A 516 0.47 23.66 -19.86
CA ARG A 516 0.40 24.75 -20.85
C ARG A 516 0.82 26.09 -20.28
N ARG A 517 0.61 26.31 -18.98
CA ARG A 517 0.87 27.58 -18.30
C ARG A 517 2.31 27.70 -17.84
N ASN A 518 2.87 26.64 -17.26
CA ASN A 518 4.24 26.59 -16.77
C ASN A 518 4.69 25.13 -16.63
N ASP A 519 5.79 24.74 -17.26
CA ASP A 519 6.35 23.39 -17.15
C ASP A 519 6.75 23.01 -15.71
N LEU A 520 7.03 23.99 -14.85
CA LEU A 520 7.32 23.77 -13.43
C LEU A 520 6.07 23.35 -12.62
N LEU A 521 4.85 23.59 -13.12
CA LEU A 521 3.60 23.11 -12.51
C LEU A 521 3.34 21.63 -12.87
N SER A 522 4.28 20.77 -12.50
CA SER A 522 4.26 19.34 -12.85
C SER A 522 3.61 18.46 -11.77
N LEU A 523 2.43 18.85 -11.27
CA LEU A 523 1.68 18.05 -10.29
C LEU A 523 1.08 16.79 -10.94
N THR A 524 1.33 15.63 -10.34
CA THR A 524 0.69 14.36 -10.69
C THR A 524 -0.69 14.25 -10.05
N VAL A 525 -1.49 13.28 -10.51
CA VAL A 525 -2.77 12.94 -9.87
C VAL A 525 -2.56 12.60 -8.39
N ASN A 526 -1.53 11.82 -8.08
CA ASN A 526 -1.23 11.44 -6.70
C ASN A 526 -0.86 12.65 -5.82
N ASP A 527 -0.17 13.65 -6.39
CA ASP A 527 0.20 14.86 -5.65
C ASP A 527 -1.04 15.69 -5.29
N LEU A 528 -2.02 15.77 -6.21
CA LEU A 528 -3.28 16.46 -5.97
C LEU A 528 -4.12 15.74 -4.91
N LEU A 529 -4.17 14.40 -4.93
CA LEU A 529 -4.84 13.60 -3.92
C LEU A 529 -4.22 13.81 -2.52
N ILE A 530 -2.89 13.71 -2.41
CA ILE A 530 -2.17 13.89 -1.14
C ILE A 530 -2.33 15.32 -0.62
N LEU A 531 -2.19 16.33 -1.49
CA LEU A 531 -2.36 17.72 -1.12
C LEU A 531 -3.77 17.98 -0.58
N TYR A 532 -4.79 17.50 -1.31
CA TYR A 532 -6.16 17.70 -0.88
C TYR A 532 -6.51 16.89 0.37
N ARG A 533 -5.91 15.70 0.56
CA ARG A 533 -6.05 14.93 1.79
C ARG A 533 -5.61 15.75 3.01
N ALA A 534 -4.47 16.44 2.90
CA ALA A 534 -4.04 17.34 3.95
C ALA A 534 -5.03 18.51 4.14
N ILE A 535 -5.49 19.14 3.06
CA ILE A 535 -6.48 20.23 3.15
C ILE A 535 -7.74 19.75 3.89
N HIS A 536 -8.26 18.58 3.50
CA HIS A 536 -9.43 17.97 4.10
C HIS A 536 -9.25 17.67 5.59
N ALA A 537 -8.05 17.29 6.05
CA ALA A 537 -7.80 17.08 7.48
C ALA A 537 -8.15 18.33 8.30
N VAL A 538 -7.79 19.51 7.78
CA VAL A 538 -7.97 20.79 8.46
C VAL A 538 -9.36 21.40 8.23
N THR A 539 -9.95 21.17 7.05
CA THR A 539 -11.19 21.82 6.63
C THR A 539 -12.43 20.95 6.78
N TYR A 540 -12.30 19.68 7.17
CA TYR A 540 -13.44 18.79 7.34
C TYR A 540 -14.39 19.30 8.42
N GLU A 541 -15.66 19.40 8.05
CA GLU A 541 -16.77 19.69 8.95
C GLU A 541 -17.80 18.59 8.80
N PRO A 542 -18.10 17.84 9.88
CA PRO A 542 -19.17 16.84 9.85
C PRO A 542 -20.52 17.50 9.57
N GLY A 543 -21.41 16.78 8.91
CA GLY A 543 -22.78 17.20 8.65
C GLY A 543 -23.54 17.45 9.96
N PRO A 544 -24.48 18.40 9.97
CA PRO A 544 -25.24 18.76 11.18
C PRO A 544 -26.00 17.56 11.76
N ASP A 545 -26.51 16.66 10.91
CA ASP A 545 -27.23 15.46 11.32
C ASP A 545 -26.33 14.45 12.05
N LEU A 546 -25.07 14.31 11.64
CA LEU A 546 -24.11 13.45 12.31
C LEU A 546 -23.72 14.04 13.67
N ILE A 547 -23.51 15.35 13.75
CA ILE A 547 -23.25 16.05 15.01
C ILE A 547 -24.43 15.90 15.98
N ALA A 548 -25.66 16.09 15.51
CA ALA A 548 -26.86 15.87 16.32
C ALA A 548 -26.93 14.43 16.84
N THR A 549 -26.70 13.45 15.96
CA THR A 549 -26.65 12.03 16.32
C THR A 549 -25.60 11.77 17.41
N LEU A 550 -24.39 12.29 17.25
CA LEU A 550 -23.32 12.10 18.24
C LEU A 550 -23.63 12.76 19.58
N ASN A 551 -24.18 13.98 19.57
CA ASN A 551 -24.58 14.67 20.80
C ASN A 551 -25.70 13.94 21.55
N ASP A 552 -26.62 13.30 20.85
CA ASP A 552 -27.62 12.43 21.48
C ASP A 552 -26.99 11.17 22.07
N LEU A 553 -26.03 10.55 21.38
CA LEU A 553 -25.28 9.38 21.88
C LEU A 553 -24.39 9.71 23.09
N VAL A 554 -23.89 10.95 23.23
CA VAL A 554 -23.17 11.38 24.45
C VAL A 554 -24.06 11.26 25.71
N ARG A 555 -25.38 11.40 25.56
CA ARG A 555 -26.33 11.34 26.69
C ARG A 555 -26.54 9.91 27.19
N ASP A 556 -26.38 8.93 26.33
CA ASP A 556 -26.53 7.51 26.66
C ASP A 556 -25.23 6.95 27.28
N PRO A 557 -25.26 6.42 28.53
CA PRO A 557 -24.08 5.87 29.19
C PRO A 557 -23.35 4.77 28.40
N THR A 558 -24.06 4.01 27.56
CA THR A 558 -23.46 2.88 26.81
C THR A 558 -22.65 3.35 25.61
N THR A 559 -23.02 4.48 25.01
CA THR A 559 -22.40 5.02 23.78
C THR A 559 -21.60 6.29 24.03
N ARG A 560 -21.68 6.89 25.23
CA ARG A 560 -21.01 8.15 25.60
C ARG A 560 -19.53 8.18 25.24
N LEU A 561 -18.75 7.19 25.69
CA LEU A 561 -17.31 7.16 25.47
C LEU A 561 -16.96 7.12 23.97
N ALA A 562 -17.74 6.37 23.18
CA ALA A 562 -17.56 6.27 21.74
C ALA A 562 -17.89 7.59 21.04
N ALA A 563 -19.01 8.24 21.42
CA ALA A 563 -19.44 9.50 20.86
C ALA A 563 -18.50 10.66 21.21
N GLU A 564 -18.03 10.73 22.46
CA GLU A 564 -17.01 11.70 22.89
C GLU A 564 -15.70 11.52 22.12
N ALA A 565 -15.24 10.27 21.93
CA ALA A 565 -14.06 9.97 21.12
C ALA A 565 -14.24 10.36 19.65
N ALA A 566 -15.45 10.20 19.08
CA ALA A 566 -15.74 10.62 17.71
C ALA A 566 -15.70 12.15 17.57
N LEU A 567 -16.37 12.88 18.47
CA LEU A 567 -16.35 14.35 18.50
C LEU A 567 -14.93 14.89 18.70
N ALA A 568 -14.15 14.28 19.60
CA ALA A 568 -12.75 14.62 19.80
C ALA A 568 -11.94 14.43 18.50
N ALA A 569 -12.06 13.28 17.85
CA ALA A 569 -11.35 12.99 16.59
C ALA A 569 -11.70 13.97 15.45
N MET A 570 -12.92 14.51 15.43
CA MET A 570 -13.37 15.52 14.47
C MET A 570 -12.78 16.91 14.78
N SER A 571 -12.50 17.21 16.05
CA SER A 571 -11.91 18.48 16.49
C SER A 571 -10.38 18.50 16.43
N GLU A 572 -9.71 17.39 16.79
CA GLU A 572 -8.25 17.29 16.89
C GLU A 572 -7.55 17.32 15.52
N GLY A 573 -8.23 16.88 14.45
CA GLY A 573 -7.68 16.91 13.08
C GLY A 573 -7.43 18.33 12.54
N ARG A 574 -7.99 19.35 13.17
CA ARG A 574 -7.93 20.76 12.70
C ARG A 574 -6.60 21.44 12.95
N ASP A 575 -5.78 20.94 13.86
CA ASP A 575 -4.55 21.64 14.27
C ASP A 575 -3.26 21.03 13.67
N GLN A 576 -3.32 19.82 13.10
CA GLN A 576 -2.12 19.11 12.62
C GLN A 576 -2.40 18.22 11.39
N ASN A 577 -1.56 18.33 10.38
CA ASN A 577 -1.54 17.36 9.29
C ASN A 577 -0.84 16.07 9.75
N PRO A 578 -1.49 14.91 9.63
CA PRO A 578 -0.85 13.65 9.98
C PRO A 578 0.28 13.32 9.00
N ALA A 579 1.32 12.66 9.52
CA ALA A 579 2.36 12.07 8.71
C ALA A 579 1.79 10.89 7.90
N ILE A 580 1.83 11.00 6.57
CA ILE A 580 1.27 10.01 5.64
C ILE A 580 2.41 9.11 5.15
N LEU A 581 2.27 7.80 5.35
CA LEU A 581 3.16 6.82 4.73
C LEU A 581 2.69 6.54 3.30
N ILE A 582 3.57 6.77 2.34
CA ILE A 582 3.34 6.54 0.91
C ILE A 582 4.26 5.41 0.48
N PRO A 583 3.73 4.25 0.07
CA PRO A 583 4.52 3.21 -0.58
C PRO A 583 5.00 3.71 -1.95
N VAL A 584 6.31 3.71 -2.16
CA VAL A 584 6.93 4.11 -3.43
C VAL A 584 7.50 2.86 -4.10
N ASP A 585 7.23 2.67 -5.40
CA ASP A 585 7.77 1.54 -6.16
C ASP A 585 9.30 1.58 -6.19
N GLY A 586 9.93 0.61 -5.51
CA GLY A 586 11.37 0.38 -5.48
C GLY A 586 11.82 -0.73 -6.43
N SER A 587 10.87 -1.47 -7.02
CA SER A 587 11.14 -2.70 -7.76
C SER A 587 11.76 -2.48 -9.14
N GLN A 588 11.66 -1.27 -9.71
CA GLN A 588 12.19 -1.00 -11.06
C GLN A 588 13.72 -1.23 -11.17
N PRO A 589 14.59 -0.57 -10.38
CA PRO A 589 16.02 -0.83 -10.43
C PRO A 589 16.41 -2.19 -9.82
N ASN A 590 15.68 -2.65 -8.81
CA ASN A 590 15.94 -3.88 -8.09
C ASN A 590 14.62 -4.52 -7.65
N PRO A 591 14.11 -5.56 -8.33
CA PRO A 591 12.82 -6.17 -8.01
C PRO A 591 12.69 -6.64 -6.55
N GLY A 592 13.79 -7.09 -5.94
CA GLY A 592 13.80 -7.53 -4.54
C GLY A 592 13.52 -6.42 -3.52
N ASP A 593 13.72 -5.16 -3.91
CA ASP A 593 13.39 -4.03 -3.03
C ASP A 593 11.87 -3.79 -2.95
N ARG A 594 11.06 -4.28 -3.91
CA ARG A 594 9.59 -4.20 -3.94
C ARG A 594 9.04 -2.77 -3.74
N LEU A 595 8.95 -2.32 -2.49
CA LEU A 595 8.47 -1.00 -2.10
C LEU A 595 9.46 -0.30 -1.15
N HIS A 596 9.58 1.02 -1.28
CA HIS A 596 10.25 1.87 -0.31
C HIS A 596 9.20 2.72 0.41
N PRO A 597 9.09 2.62 1.75
CA PRO A 597 8.20 3.50 2.50
C PRO A 597 8.75 4.93 2.49
N MET A 598 7.86 5.89 2.26
CA MET A 598 8.15 7.31 2.39
C MET A 598 7.11 7.95 3.29
N THR A 599 7.54 8.42 4.47
CA THR A 599 6.69 9.29 5.29
C THR A 599 6.75 10.72 4.77
N PHE A 600 5.58 11.34 4.58
CA PHE A 600 5.47 12.73 4.16
C PHE A 600 4.42 13.48 4.99
N GLU A 601 4.80 14.64 5.52
CA GLU A 601 3.89 15.59 6.19
C GLU A 601 3.70 16.77 5.25
N VAL A 602 2.45 17.05 4.85
CA VAL A 602 2.17 18.18 3.95
C VAL A 602 2.29 19.49 4.74
N PRO A 603 3.19 20.41 4.37
CA PRO A 603 3.45 21.63 5.13
C PRO A 603 2.45 22.73 4.78
N LEU A 604 1.15 22.49 5.03
CA LEU A 604 0.08 23.42 4.63
C LEU A 604 0.20 24.81 5.27
N SER A 605 0.52 24.87 6.57
CA SER A 605 0.71 26.11 7.32
C SER A 605 1.91 26.90 6.81
N ASP A 606 3.04 26.21 6.62
CA ASP A 606 4.32 26.83 6.26
C ASP A 606 4.26 27.39 4.83
N LEU A 607 3.54 26.72 3.94
CA LEU A 607 3.31 27.16 2.56
C LEU A 607 2.12 28.12 2.40
N ASN A 608 1.37 28.36 3.48
CA ASN A 608 0.17 29.20 3.49
C ASN A 608 -0.86 28.89 2.37
N ILE A 609 -0.94 27.61 1.96
CA ILE A 609 -1.69 27.19 0.76
C ILE A 609 -3.17 27.54 0.86
N LEU A 610 -3.78 27.33 2.04
CA LEU A 610 -5.21 27.57 2.26
C LEU A 610 -5.59 29.05 2.16
N GLN A 611 -4.82 29.93 2.80
CA GLN A 611 -5.11 31.37 2.75
C GLN A 611 -4.89 31.91 1.34
N LEU A 612 -3.82 31.49 0.66
CA LEU A 612 -3.53 31.87 -0.73
C LEU A 612 -4.65 31.41 -1.67
N HIS A 613 -5.11 30.16 -1.55
CA HIS A 613 -6.22 29.64 -2.35
C HIS A 613 -7.50 30.49 -2.15
N ASN A 614 -7.88 30.69 -0.89
CA ASN A 614 -9.09 31.45 -0.54
C ASN A 614 -9.01 32.92 -0.98
N ALA A 615 -7.84 33.55 -0.84
CA ALA A 615 -7.61 34.91 -1.31
C ALA A 615 -7.71 34.99 -2.84
N ALA A 616 -7.07 34.07 -3.56
CA ALA A 616 -7.09 34.04 -5.02
C ALA A 616 -8.50 33.85 -5.58
N ILE A 617 -9.31 32.96 -5.00
CA ILE A 617 -10.71 32.75 -5.43
C ILE A 617 -11.56 33.99 -5.15
N ARG A 618 -11.48 34.58 -3.95
CA ARG A 618 -12.24 35.81 -3.62
C ARG A 618 -11.87 36.96 -4.55
N LEU A 619 -10.58 37.15 -4.82
CA LEU A 619 -10.11 38.19 -5.73
C LEU A 619 -10.55 37.95 -7.17
N LEU A 620 -10.56 36.68 -7.64
CA LEU A 620 -11.11 36.34 -8.96
C LEU A 620 -12.59 36.72 -9.08
N ASP A 621 -13.39 36.39 -8.07
CA ASP A 621 -14.83 36.65 -8.08
C ASP A 621 -15.14 38.15 -7.96
N THR A 622 -14.33 38.87 -7.18
CA THR A 622 -14.41 40.34 -7.08
C THR A 622 -13.99 41.02 -8.39
N ALA A 623 -12.89 40.58 -9.01
CA ALA A 623 -12.41 41.16 -10.26
C ALA A 623 -13.41 40.96 -11.42
N ARG A 624 -14.12 39.81 -11.44
CA ARG A 624 -15.19 39.53 -12.40
C ARG A 624 -16.44 40.38 -12.23
N THR A 625 -16.72 40.86 -11.01
CA THR A 625 -17.91 41.65 -10.70
C THR A 625 -17.66 43.15 -10.82
N VAL A 626 -16.51 43.66 -10.34
CA VAL A 626 -16.19 45.09 -10.30
C VAL A 626 -15.41 45.56 -11.54
N LEU A 627 -14.81 44.64 -12.30
CA LEU A 627 -14.09 44.87 -13.58
C LEU A 627 -13.07 46.04 -13.56
N THR A 628 -12.38 46.25 -12.44
CA THR A 628 -11.31 47.27 -12.34
C THR A 628 -9.95 46.67 -12.64
N LYS A 629 -9.07 47.48 -13.27
CA LYS A 629 -7.68 47.10 -13.52
C LYS A 629 -6.94 46.74 -12.23
N ALA A 630 -7.11 47.54 -11.17
CA ALA A 630 -6.49 47.29 -9.87
C ALA A 630 -6.90 45.93 -9.27
N GLY A 631 -8.18 45.55 -9.37
CA GLY A 631 -8.65 44.25 -8.89
C GLY A 631 -8.07 43.08 -9.70
N TRP A 632 -7.92 43.24 -11.03
CA TRP A 632 -7.26 42.23 -11.87
C TRP A 632 -5.76 42.13 -11.61
N ASP A 633 -5.08 43.24 -11.33
CA ASP A 633 -3.65 43.27 -11.00
C ASP A 633 -3.39 42.57 -9.65
N GLU A 634 -4.23 42.82 -8.63
CA GLU A 634 -4.16 42.18 -7.32
C GLU A 634 -4.47 40.68 -7.37
N PHE A 635 -5.49 40.28 -8.13
CA PHE A 635 -5.77 38.88 -8.43
C PHE A 635 -4.57 38.22 -9.12
N SER A 636 -4.02 38.85 -10.16
CA SER A 636 -2.90 38.29 -10.93
C SER A 636 -1.62 38.15 -10.10
N ALA A 637 -1.37 39.05 -9.16
CA ALA A 637 -0.28 38.92 -8.20
C ALA A 637 -0.49 37.72 -7.27
N THR A 638 -1.67 37.62 -6.64
CA THR A 638 -2.01 36.54 -5.70
C THR A 638 -2.03 35.17 -6.38
N GLN A 639 -2.60 35.08 -7.58
CA GLN A 639 -2.63 33.88 -8.40
C GLN A 639 -1.23 33.38 -8.74
N ARG A 640 -0.30 34.29 -9.09
CA ARG A 640 1.09 33.92 -9.39
C ARG A 640 1.79 33.32 -8.19
N VAL A 641 1.67 33.96 -7.02
CA VAL A 641 2.24 33.44 -5.76
C VAL A 641 1.65 32.06 -5.47
N TYR A 642 0.32 31.92 -5.52
CA TYR A 642 -0.34 30.65 -5.23
C TYR A 642 0.09 29.52 -6.16
N LEU A 643 0.12 29.75 -7.48
CA LEU A 643 0.57 28.75 -8.44
C LEU A 643 2.07 28.43 -8.27
N ALA A 644 2.91 29.43 -7.95
CA ALA A 644 4.33 29.19 -7.66
C ALA A 644 4.51 28.30 -6.42
N THR A 645 3.72 28.53 -5.36
CA THR A 645 3.69 27.66 -4.17
C THR A 645 3.30 26.23 -4.51
N LEU A 646 2.29 26.02 -5.37
CA LEU A 646 1.90 24.69 -5.84
C LEU A 646 3.00 24.00 -6.66
N ALA A 647 3.71 24.74 -7.51
CA ALA A 647 4.86 24.23 -8.24
C ALA A 647 5.99 23.79 -7.28
N GLY A 648 6.30 24.62 -6.29
CA GLY A 648 7.29 24.31 -5.25
C GLY A 648 6.91 23.05 -4.44
N PHE A 649 5.64 22.90 -4.08
CA PHE A 649 5.12 21.68 -3.45
C PHE A 649 5.34 20.44 -4.32
N GLY A 650 5.01 20.53 -5.62
CA GLY A 650 5.20 19.42 -6.57
C GLY A 650 6.66 19.00 -6.70
N GLU A 651 7.58 19.97 -6.79
CA GLU A 651 9.03 19.71 -6.86
C GLU A 651 9.55 19.03 -5.59
N VAL A 652 9.12 19.49 -4.41
CA VAL A 652 9.48 18.88 -3.12
C VAL A 652 9.04 17.43 -3.05
N LEU A 653 7.77 17.15 -3.39
CA LEU A 653 7.23 15.79 -3.35
C LEU A 653 7.87 14.89 -4.41
N SER A 654 8.19 15.44 -5.59
CA SER A 654 8.94 14.73 -6.64
C SER A 654 10.32 14.30 -6.17
N ARG A 655 11.08 15.21 -5.54
CA ARG A 655 12.41 14.88 -4.96
C ARG A 655 12.32 13.88 -3.84
N ALA A 656 11.33 14.01 -2.95
CA ALA A 656 11.13 13.05 -1.87
C ALA A 656 10.87 11.65 -2.43
N LYS A 657 10.05 11.53 -3.49
CA LYS A 657 9.83 10.25 -4.19
C LYS A 657 11.10 9.75 -4.88
N ALA A 658 11.90 10.60 -5.51
CA ALA A 658 13.15 10.19 -6.15
C ALA A 658 14.16 9.63 -5.13
N ILE A 659 14.29 10.28 -3.96
CA ILE A 659 15.12 9.79 -2.83
C ILE A 659 14.55 8.48 -2.27
N ALA A 660 13.23 8.34 -2.21
CA ALA A 660 12.61 7.09 -1.80
C ALA A 660 12.84 5.97 -2.83
N GLN A 661 12.76 6.25 -4.14
CA GLN A 661 13.02 5.28 -5.20
C GLN A 661 14.46 4.75 -5.18
N SER A 662 15.46 5.56 -4.79
CA SER A 662 16.83 5.09 -4.59
C SER A 662 17.05 4.27 -3.31
N GLY A 663 16.00 4.10 -2.49
CA GLY A 663 16.09 3.41 -1.19
C GLY A 663 16.84 4.23 -0.14
N GLU A 664 16.97 5.55 -0.35
CA GLU A 664 17.69 6.48 0.52
C GLU A 664 16.75 7.34 1.37
N SER A 665 15.45 7.03 1.39
CA SER A 665 14.49 7.72 2.27
C SER A 665 14.90 7.58 3.74
N THR A 666 14.49 8.54 4.56
CA THR A 666 14.70 8.47 6.02
C THR A 666 14.13 7.18 6.60
N SER A 667 12.96 6.74 6.14
CA SER A 667 12.34 5.49 6.59
C SER A 667 13.19 4.27 6.22
N SER A 668 13.66 4.17 4.97
CA SER A 668 14.57 3.11 4.53
C SER A 668 15.92 3.14 5.24
N GLY A 669 16.47 4.33 5.48
CA GLY A 669 17.70 4.54 6.25
C GLY A 669 17.55 4.08 7.71
N ALA A 670 16.44 4.42 8.37
CA ALA A 670 16.14 3.97 9.72
C ALA A 670 16.01 2.44 9.80
N ILE A 671 15.35 1.82 8.82
CA ILE A 671 15.26 0.35 8.70
C ILE A 671 16.65 -0.27 8.54
N ARG A 672 17.50 0.29 7.67
CA ARG A 672 18.89 -0.17 7.50
C ARG A 672 19.73 -0.02 8.77
N MET A 673 19.45 0.95 9.64
CA MET A 673 20.14 1.06 10.92
C MET A 673 19.78 -0.08 11.90
N LEU A 674 18.65 -0.75 11.71
CA LEU A 674 18.24 -1.93 12.47
C LEU A 674 18.93 -3.23 11.98
N ALA A 675 19.66 -3.16 10.86
CA ALA A 675 20.45 -4.26 10.32
C ALA A 675 21.45 -4.83 11.34
N HIS A 676 21.60 -6.15 11.39
CA HIS A 676 22.49 -6.88 12.31
C HIS A 676 22.27 -6.63 13.81
N ILE A 677 21.26 -5.88 14.22
CA ILE A 677 20.96 -5.70 15.65
C ILE A 677 20.50 -7.05 16.22
N PRO A 678 21.11 -7.54 17.33
CA PRO A 678 20.69 -8.79 17.94
C PRO A 678 19.20 -8.77 18.33
N PRO A 679 18.47 -9.90 18.27
CA PRO A 679 17.04 -9.94 18.60
C PRO A 679 16.70 -9.37 19.98
N ALA A 680 17.61 -9.42 20.96
CA ALA A 680 17.44 -8.79 22.26
C ALA A 680 17.33 -7.25 22.22
N LEU A 681 18.01 -6.61 21.27
CA LEU A 681 18.03 -5.17 21.13
C LEU A 681 16.97 -4.68 20.12
N GLN A 682 16.62 -5.51 19.11
CA GLN A 682 15.39 -5.30 18.31
C GLN A 682 14.15 -5.25 19.21
N ARG A 683 14.05 -6.17 20.19
CA ARG A 683 13.01 -6.19 21.23
C ARG A 683 12.90 -4.89 22.03
N LEU A 684 14.04 -4.27 22.36
CA LEU A 684 14.07 -2.99 23.07
C LEU A 684 13.61 -1.84 22.16
N LEU A 685 14.00 -1.87 20.88
CA LEU A 685 13.67 -0.84 19.90
C LEU A 685 12.19 -0.91 19.45
N ASP A 686 11.55 -2.08 19.37
CA ASP A 686 10.12 -2.22 19.07
C ASP A 686 9.22 -1.51 20.07
N ALA A 687 9.60 -1.52 21.35
CA ALA A 687 8.88 -0.83 22.40
C ALA A 687 8.97 0.70 22.30
N ILE A 688 9.91 1.25 21.51
CA ILE A 688 10.23 2.69 21.49
C ILE A 688 9.29 3.49 20.56
N PRO A 689 9.03 3.13 19.28
CA PRO A 689 8.04 3.84 18.44
C PRO A 689 6.64 3.85 19.06
N GLY A 690 6.22 2.75 19.69
CA GLY A 690 4.96 2.67 20.44
C GLY A 690 4.91 3.67 21.61
N ARG A 691 6.06 3.98 22.22
CA ARG A 691 6.19 4.93 23.35
C ARG A 691 6.48 6.38 22.92
N PHE A 692 6.92 6.62 21.68
CA PHE A 692 7.28 7.97 21.20
C PHE A 692 6.64 8.30 19.85
N ASP A 693 5.65 9.19 19.88
CA ASP A 693 4.86 9.59 18.70
C ASP A 693 5.73 10.14 17.56
N VAL A 694 6.79 10.89 17.85
CA VAL A 694 7.68 11.47 16.82
C VAL A 694 8.43 10.39 16.03
N LEU A 695 8.91 9.35 16.70
CA LEU A 695 9.63 8.27 16.03
C LEU A 695 8.67 7.42 15.19
N ASN A 696 7.46 7.19 15.71
CA ASN A 696 6.40 6.54 14.97
C ASN A 696 5.99 7.32 13.71
N ASP A 697 5.80 8.63 13.85
CA ASP A 697 5.44 9.52 12.74
C ASP A 697 6.51 9.48 11.66
N ILE A 698 7.80 9.48 12.01
CA ILE A 698 8.91 9.41 11.06
C ILE A 698 9.00 8.05 10.35
N ILE A 699 8.85 6.94 11.09
CA ILE A 699 9.13 5.60 10.55
C ILE A 699 7.91 4.96 9.90
N LYS A 700 6.74 4.99 10.56
CA LYS A 700 5.52 4.28 10.16
C LYS A 700 4.41 5.21 9.67
N GLY A 701 4.42 6.48 10.06
CA GLY A 701 3.33 7.42 9.80
C GLY A 701 2.06 7.08 10.60
N ARG A 702 1.10 8.01 10.63
CA ARG A 702 -0.23 7.82 11.25
C ARG A 702 -1.29 7.39 10.24
N GLU A 703 -1.01 7.62 8.97
CA GLU A 703 -1.86 7.18 7.86
C GLU A 703 -1.03 6.42 6.84
N VAL A 704 -1.71 5.65 6.00
CA VAL A 704 -1.12 5.08 4.78
C VAL A 704 -1.94 5.51 3.59
N PHE A 705 -1.27 5.93 2.52
CA PHE A 705 -1.90 6.31 1.26
C PHE A 705 -1.28 5.51 0.12
N SER A 706 -2.03 4.54 -0.39
CA SER A 706 -1.59 3.64 -1.44
C SER A 706 -2.41 3.85 -2.71
N ASN A 707 -1.71 3.99 -3.82
CA ASN A 707 -2.30 4.21 -5.13
C ASN A 707 -1.66 3.26 -6.13
N VAL A 708 -2.43 2.29 -6.63
CA VAL A 708 -1.96 1.31 -7.61
C VAL A 708 -1.97 1.84 -9.05
N GLY A 709 -2.45 3.08 -9.24
CA GLY A 709 -2.45 3.77 -10.51
C GLY A 709 -3.60 3.39 -11.43
N VAL A 710 -3.39 3.63 -12.73
CA VAL A 710 -4.35 3.29 -13.79
C VAL A 710 -4.05 1.89 -14.27
N VAL A 711 -5.04 1.00 -14.22
CA VAL A 711 -4.92 -0.36 -14.72
C VAL A 711 -4.82 -0.36 -16.25
N ALA A 712 -4.35 -1.47 -16.82
CA ALA A 712 -4.30 -1.61 -18.28
C ALA A 712 -5.73 -1.56 -18.87
N PRO A 713 -5.93 -1.07 -20.11
CA PRO A 713 -7.26 -1.00 -20.74
C PRO A 713 -7.98 -2.35 -20.87
N SER A 714 -7.25 -3.46 -20.82
CA SER A 714 -7.79 -4.82 -20.85
C SER A 714 -8.02 -5.44 -19.46
N SER A 715 -7.70 -4.73 -18.38
CA SER A 715 -7.85 -5.23 -17.02
C SER A 715 -9.31 -5.21 -16.59
N SER A 716 -9.68 -6.16 -15.76
CA SER A 716 -10.98 -6.32 -15.15
C SER A 716 -11.01 -5.97 -13.66
N LEU A 717 -9.94 -5.36 -13.15
CA LEU A 717 -9.86 -4.84 -11.79
C LEU A 717 -10.77 -3.63 -11.61
N VAL A 718 -11.58 -3.65 -10.55
CA VAL A 718 -12.57 -2.60 -10.28
C VAL A 718 -12.47 -1.99 -8.88
N ARG A 719 -11.97 -2.70 -7.87
CA ARG A 719 -11.90 -2.18 -6.49
C ARG A 719 -10.55 -2.52 -5.84
N PHE A 720 -10.11 -1.67 -4.92
CA PHE A 720 -8.83 -1.79 -4.21
C PHE A 720 -8.92 -1.18 -2.79
N ILE A 721 -8.55 -1.96 -1.77
CA ILE A 721 -8.24 -1.45 -0.43
C ILE A 721 -6.81 -1.79 -0.05
N THR A 722 -6.12 -0.85 0.61
CA THR A 722 -4.74 -1.03 1.06
C THR A 722 -4.64 -1.71 2.43
N ALA A 723 -3.47 -2.23 2.76
CA ALA A 723 -3.18 -2.79 4.07
C ALA A 723 -2.85 -1.75 5.14
N LYS A 724 -2.98 -2.16 6.40
CA LYS A 724 -2.53 -1.41 7.58
C LYS A 724 -1.37 -2.18 8.22
N ASP A 725 -0.42 -1.49 8.82
CA ASP A 725 0.53 -2.19 9.70
C ASP A 725 -0.11 -2.55 11.05
N ASP A 726 0.64 -3.31 11.85
CA ASP A 726 0.19 -3.77 13.17
C ASP A 726 0.15 -2.67 14.23
N ASN A 727 0.44 -1.44 13.84
CA ASN A 727 0.55 -0.30 14.72
C ASN A 727 -0.84 0.21 15.11
N ASP A 728 -1.11 0.25 16.41
CA ASP A 728 -2.36 0.80 16.94
C ASP A 728 -2.43 2.34 16.73
N LYS A 729 -1.32 3.01 16.38
CA LYS A 729 -1.29 4.44 16.05
C LYS A 729 -1.67 4.76 14.61
N LYS A 730 -1.76 3.77 13.71
CA LYS A 730 -2.29 4.00 12.37
C LYS A 730 -3.80 4.14 12.44
N THR A 731 -4.29 5.31 12.05
CA THR A 731 -5.69 5.69 12.23
C THR A 731 -6.50 5.62 10.94
N LEU A 732 -5.89 5.88 9.78
CA LEU A 732 -6.56 5.83 8.48
C LEU A 732 -5.69 5.14 7.43
N ALA A 733 -6.32 4.38 6.53
CA ALA A 733 -5.68 3.75 5.39
C ALA A 733 -6.47 4.02 4.10
N TRP A 734 -5.81 4.62 3.11
CA TRP A 734 -6.40 5.05 1.85
C TRP A 734 -5.93 4.16 0.70
N GLY A 735 -6.87 3.60 -0.05
CA GLY A 735 -6.62 2.87 -1.29
C GLY A 735 -7.15 3.65 -2.49
N VAL A 736 -6.38 3.71 -3.58
CA VAL A 736 -6.79 4.32 -4.84
C VAL A 736 -6.44 3.42 -6.02
N LEU A 737 -7.43 3.19 -6.90
CA LEU A 737 -7.28 2.50 -8.18
C LEU A 737 -8.03 3.28 -9.26
N THR A 738 -7.51 3.34 -10.48
CA THR A 738 -8.30 3.79 -11.64
C THR A 738 -8.50 2.62 -12.58
N ASP A 739 -9.77 2.28 -12.85
CA ASP A 739 -10.15 1.13 -13.65
C ASP A 739 -9.97 1.36 -15.16
N ALA A 740 -10.24 0.32 -15.96
CA ALA A 740 -10.13 0.37 -17.41
C ALA A 740 -11.12 1.34 -18.08
N ALA A 741 -12.22 1.68 -17.41
CA ALA A 741 -13.19 2.68 -17.86
C ALA A 741 -12.75 4.12 -17.52
N GLY A 742 -11.64 4.28 -16.80
CA GLY A 742 -11.13 5.58 -16.36
C GLY A 742 -11.87 6.14 -15.15
N VAL A 743 -12.59 5.29 -14.40
CA VAL A 743 -13.23 5.66 -13.13
C VAL A 743 -12.21 5.47 -12.00
N MET A 744 -12.09 6.48 -11.14
CA MET A 744 -11.22 6.43 -9.97
C MET A 744 -12.01 5.93 -8.76
N HIS A 745 -11.58 4.80 -8.23
CA HIS A 745 -12.08 4.17 -7.02
C HIS A 745 -11.20 4.60 -5.85
N VAL A 746 -11.82 5.20 -4.83
CA VAL A 746 -11.15 5.59 -3.58
C VAL A 746 -11.79 4.83 -2.44
N ALA A 747 -10.98 4.19 -1.63
CA ALA A 747 -11.40 3.49 -0.44
C ALA A 747 -10.71 4.03 0.80
N LEU A 748 -11.43 4.04 1.91
CA LEU A 748 -10.97 4.46 3.23
C LEU A 748 -11.25 3.35 4.23
N ARG A 749 -10.24 3.00 5.03
CA ARG A 749 -10.39 2.19 6.25
C ARG A 749 -10.05 3.05 7.46
N ASP A 750 -10.94 3.05 8.44
CA ASP A 750 -10.89 3.87 9.64
C ASP A 750 -10.71 3.00 10.88
N PHE A 751 -9.68 3.32 11.65
CA PHE A 751 -9.26 2.62 12.87
C PHE A 751 -9.16 3.58 14.05
N ARG A 752 -9.70 4.79 13.92
CA ARG A 752 -9.70 5.78 15.01
C ARG A 752 -10.39 5.19 16.25
N PRO A 753 -10.04 5.66 17.47
CA PRO A 753 -10.50 5.03 18.71
C PRO A 753 -12.02 4.83 18.82
N HIS A 754 -12.81 5.75 18.26
CA HIS A 754 -14.27 5.65 18.29
C HIS A 754 -14.82 4.43 17.56
N VAL A 755 -14.11 3.88 16.56
CA VAL A 755 -14.55 2.72 15.79
C VAL A 755 -14.69 1.49 16.68
N GLY A 756 -13.62 1.13 17.39
CA GLY A 756 -13.64 0.01 18.33
C GLY A 756 -14.61 0.25 19.50
N LEU A 757 -14.72 1.49 19.98
CA LEU A 757 -15.65 1.85 21.06
C LEU A 757 -17.12 1.71 20.62
N PHE A 758 -17.47 2.12 19.40
CA PHE A 758 -18.81 1.94 18.86
C PHE A 758 -19.14 0.47 18.61
N ALA A 759 -18.18 -0.32 18.13
CA ALA A 759 -18.36 -1.76 17.99
C ALA A 759 -18.66 -2.43 19.34
N LEU A 760 -17.92 -2.09 20.40
CA LEU A 760 -18.16 -2.58 21.75
C LEU A 760 -19.51 -2.12 22.33
N ALA A 761 -19.96 -0.92 21.96
CA ALA A 761 -21.27 -0.39 22.34
C ALA A 761 -22.43 -0.95 21.49
N GLY A 762 -22.17 -1.90 20.58
CA GLY A 762 -23.20 -2.48 19.70
C GLY A 762 -23.71 -1.51 18.62
N ARG A 763 -22.93 -0.49 18.27
CA ARG A 763 -23.26 0.57 17.29
C ARG A 763 -22.24 0.72 16.15
N PRO A 764 -21.80 -0.38 15.49
CA PRO A 764 -20.86 -0.30 14.36
C PRO A 764 -21.43 0.53 13.19
N ASP A 765 -22.76 0.64 13.09
CA ASP A 765 -23.47 1.48 12.12
C ASP A 765 -23.04 2.96 12.20
N VAL A 766 -22.78 3.47 13.41
CA VAL A 766 -22.37 4.87 13.60
C VAL A 766 -20.92 5.07 13.14
N ALA A 767 -20.02 4.16 13.47
CA ALA A 767 -18.64 4.20 12.98
C ALA A 767 -18.59 4.13 11.44
N GLN A 768 -19.40 3.26 10.85
CA GLN A 768 -19.55 3.12 9.41
C GLN A 768 -20.06 4.41 8.75
N ARG A 769 -21.07 5.05 9.36
CA ARG A 769 -21.59 6.36 8.91
C ARG A 769 -20.52 7.45 8.96
N ILE A 770 -19.72 7.52 10.02
CA ILE A 770 -18.62 8.49 10.15
C ILE A 770 -17.58 8.28 9.03
N ALA A 771 -17.17 7.05 8.77
CA ALA A 771 -16.21 6.73 7.72
C ALA A 771 -16.74 7.12 6.31
N SER A 772 -18.00 6.82 6.03
CA SER A 772 -18.66 7.15 4.77
C SER A 772 -18.79 8.65 4.56
N GLU A 773 -19.25 9.40 5.57
CA GLU A 773 -19.39 10.85 5.48
C GLU A 773 -18.03 11.53 5.29
N TYR A 774 -17.00 11.06 6.00
CA TYR A 774 -15.65 11.58 5.87
C TYR A 774 -15.06 11.35 4.47
N LEU A 775 -15.25 10.17 3.88
CA LEU A 775 -14.80 9.89 2.51
C LEU A 775 -15.60 10.70 1.46
N ASN A 776 -16.92 10.78 1.61
CA ASN A 776 -17.77 11.53 0.68
C ASN A 776 -17.44 13.03 0.70
N SER A 777 -17.22 13.60 1.89
CA SER A 777 -16.75 14.98 2.04
C SER A 777 -15.38 15.19 1.37
N TYR A 778 -14.47 14.24 1.52
CA TYR A 778 -13.17 14.28 0.84
C TYR A 778 -13.33 14.31 -0.68
N VAL A 779 -14.14 13.41 -1.25
CA VAL A 779 -14.33 13.32 -2.72
C VAL A 779 -15.02 14.57 -3.27
N TRP A 780 -16.11 15.01 -2.63
CA TRP A 780 -16.83 16.21 -3.07
C TRP A 780 -15.94 17.45 -2.99
N GLY A 781 -15.24 17.61 -1.88
CA GLY A 781 -14.35 18.74 -1.68
C GLY A 781 -13.14 18.70 -2.63
N LEU A 782 -12.61 17.52 -2.96
CA LEU A 782 -11.55 17.37 -3.95
C LEU A 782 -12.04 17.85 -5.32
N ASN A 783 -13.22 17.40 -5.75
CA ASN A 783 -13.81 17.83 -7.02
C ASN A 783 -14.02 19.34 -7.07
N ARG A 784 -14.50 19.93 -5.97
CA ARG A 784 -14.64 21.39 -5.82
C ARG A 784 -13.29 22.09 -5.94
N TYR A 785 -12.28 21.62 -5.22
CA TYR A 785 -10.93 22.18 -5.24
C TYR A 785 -10.31 22.12 -6.64
N ILE A 786 -10.47 21.02 -7.37
CA ILE A 786 -10.01 20.88 -8.75
C ILE A 786 -10.74 21.87 -9.69
N SER A 787 -12.05 22.07 -9.51
CA SER A 787 -12.82 23.06 -10.26
C SER A 787 -12.35 24.50 -9.98
N GLU A 788 -12.16 24.84 -8.71
CA GLU A 788 -11.64 26.13 -8.26
C GLU A 788 -10.22 26.37 -8.80
N LEU A 789 -9.33 25.38 -8.72
CA LEU A 789 -7.99 25.44 -9.33
C LEU A 789 -8.03 25.64 -10.84
N THR A 790 -8.99 25.01 -11.53
CA THR A 790 -9.17 25.17 -12.97
C THR A 790 -9.57 26.61 -13.30
N ARG A 791 -10.53 27.19 -12.56
CA ARG A 791 -10.93 28.60 -12.68
C ARG A 791 -9.75 29.54 -12.43
N LEU A 792 -8.99 29.31 -11.35
CA LEU A 792 -7.80 30.07 -11.03
C LEU A 792 -6.76 29.96 -12.15
N THR A 793 -6.55 28.77 -12.73
CA THR A 793 -5.55 28.59 -13.79
C THR A 793 -5.96 29.25 -15.11
N GLN A 794 -7.26 29.38 -15.39
CA GLN A 794 -7.78 30.01 -16.60
C GLN A 794 -7.95 31.54 -16.48
N GLY A 795 -8.20 32.05 -15.27
CA GLY A 795 -8.65 33.42 -15.01
C GLY A 795 -7.74 34.56 -15.48
N SER A 796 -6.57 34.28 -16.05
CA SER A 796 -5.65 35.28 -16.61
C SER A 796 -5.80 35.52 -18.13
N HIS A 797 -6.62 34.74 -18.83
CA HIS A 797 -6.73 34.79 -20.31
C HIS A 797 -7.95 35.55 -20.87
N ALA A 798 -8.77 36.16 -20.03
CA ALA A 798 -10.02 36.76 -20.49
C ALA A 798 -9.90 38.13 -21.17
N ASN A 799 -8.72 38.78 -21.20
CA ASN A 799 -8.54 40.10 -21.85
C ASN A 799 -7.08 40.31 -22.31
N SER A 800 -6.63 39.52 -23.28
CA SER A 800 -5.54 39.94 -24.19
C SER A 800 -6.11 40.23 -25.55
#